data_AF-A0A1U7IFM9-F1
#
_entry.id   AF-A0A1U7IFM9-F1
#
_cell.length_a   1.000
_cell.length_b   1.000
_cell.length_c   1.000
_cell.angle_alpha   90.00
_cell.angle_beta   90.00
_cell.angle_gamma   90.00
#
_symmetry.space_group_name_H-M   'P 1'
#
loop_
_entity.id
_entity.type
_entity.pdbx_description
1 polymer ?
#
loop_
_entity_poly.entity_id
_entity_poly.type
_entity_poly.pdbx_seq_one_letter_code
_entity_poly.pdbx_strand_id
1 'polypeptide(L)'
;MIDSNVSLLLPHHIDHLIAEGFTTNQINQLQALGVCSITQAEAIQKGFKVWAKGDWISGSGIYFPFTDGFGQIRLDTPITREDGSCAKYLTPCKAKAQAYLPENCRVITEGYKDSQAGTLQGEIPTGAIAGVSHYKALPQSAGLTTIFDSDGWTNPNVISNLIRCGIWLHGKINLIPAIPGQPKAGLCEYFKAGYTKEDYQKLIQEAYTPKQFLLEWVQRFALIPQKWLSAAIKKAIALALELLDDLEQELVLNTLKKATKFSIQKLRAIWEQFQQKIQEKHNKLKQVESSSIGINPKEARYEHLCKTLNLSFEYCATNQTFDSWVFNQIFASGKGNWKVMGSAFYHYTGVAWQHVDDEKIYKMIAVATEKVFRLKRFKEEGWVATYPYATKAHIESAFGFCRIHLLLENIPNNRHLRAFLNVTVNMVSGEQMPHNKEDYLTSYIPYNYVPDRPIPTHFHEFLKASYGSDMIPVIRAFTSMFLDPTAPYGKFPHLLGQSGGGKGTLGRLWSSFYGNSAGCGEFSNLATPEGRYQHLTGKAIFAIPDVGGFVQGLRAFYELVDNGAMSARALFSSVAPSIKWNVRFWVASVDHLQIEYAGDGWERRAYPIPLLNKKVQTDPQLGQKLETEIADIISWALAMPSQERDLILLAEPNNERILSVKLDAALYGDSVKSFVDLCLRPSQPGKLVNHHILHSFYTAYCKAHNYAPMGMSKFVSHLKLILPQNFVPRAWSPTINKQRYRIPAHWQYMSVLDGVFVDLANSEKENAYNGYQGTTEQQEPQWICCKSKCVEGGLELFGAFWNPPDGDGGGSGGDGSNNPPSTSPNQPSPNQGTGEQPILSQSTTSGCNSGGNRQYESNQSKLDSLSCQSLKPNHSQAVQAGSTVQSQSFGIEEKIEKVDDGENSVSGCQDFPLEAKSPGQTDIPLSESQAQQTGQDNLNQLLALVRDKLMAVQTIADREAVEEEARKMGLPTNWKKLVRPLLDAETLAFLKSLKNTQTQSISTIPVQKQLTSSFIAPNGEALVELLVDKGNGETLVLPLEYPGSRGYGQTKEPREIAKKLVAIQSVNDWEAIKQKYGELRSLWVWRWYFNESDSQKLASVITGKCEQLYLDLNSRTFSDKVSQFPEEAHSNKEFLSSTSVTRDCKHSTSINWLISFLEDLEAIEAPHPRFESKEQLSALFQQADLLSKECSDLLLDVCPDYWERLSIAIGNVCELLP
;
A
#
# COMPACT_ATOMS: atom_id res chain seq x y z
N MET A 1 -25.64 -4.08 -3.98
CA MET A 1 -26.94 -3.82 -3.33
C MET A 1 -26.74 -2.68 -2.35
N ILE A 2 -27.75 -1.87 -2.06
CA ILE A 2 -27.69 -0.83 -1.01
C ILE A 2 -28.56 -1.34 0.14
N ASP A 3 -28.09 -1.25 1.38
CA ASP A 3 -28.83 -1.73 2.54
C ASP A 3 -30.17 -1.00 2.69
N SER A 4 -31.25 -1.77 2.80
CA SER A 4 -32.64 -1.29 2.77
C SER A 4 -33.11 -0.65 4.08
N ASN A 5 -32.20 -0.36 5.02
CA ASN A 5 -32.47 0.22 6.34
C ASN A 5 -32.02 1.70 6.44
N VAL A 6 -32.32 2.51 5.41
CA VAL A 6 -32.17 3.96 5.50
C VAL A 6 -33.27 4.51 6.42
N SER A 7 -32.89 4.96 7.62
CA SER A 7 -33.79 5.64 8.56
C SER A 7 -34.47 6.83 7.87
N LEU A 8 -35.81 6.82 7.84
CA LEU A 8 -36.58 7.87 7.17
C LEU A 8 -36.71 9.12 8.06
N LEU A 9 -37.10 10.25 7.45
CA LEU A 9 -37.51 11.42 8.22
C LEU A 9 -38.85 11.16 8.91
N LEU A 10 -38.89 11.37 10.23
CA LEU A 10 -40.12 11.32 11.03
C LEU A 10 -41.07 12.44 10.60
N PRO A 11 -42.40 12.29 10.75
CA PRO A 11 -43.36 13.29 10.28
C PRO A 11 -43.05 14.71 10.77
N HIS A 12 -42.75 14.90 12.06
CA HIS A 12 -42.43 16.21 12.62
C HIS A 12 -41.08 16.78 12.13
N HIS A 13 -40.16 15.94 11.64
CA HIS A 13 -38.95 16.39 10.95
C HIS A 13 -39.27 16.89 9.53
N ILE A 14 -40.19 16.22 8.82
CA ILE A 14 -40.69 16.66 7.51
C ILE A 14 -41.45 17.98 7.66
N ASP A 15 -42.39 18.06 8.60
CA ASP A 15 -43.13 19.28 8.94
C ASP A 15 -42.18 20.44 9.28
N HIS A 16 -41.09 20.15 10.01
CA HIS A 16 -40.09 21.17 10.32
C HIS A 16 -39.36 21.68 9.07
N LEU A 17 -38.95 20.80 8.15
CA LEU A 17 -38.29 21.21 6.91
C LEU A 17 -39.26 21.98 5.99
N ILE A 18 -40.53 21.60 5.93
CA ILE A 18 -41.59 22.37 5.26
C ILE A 18 -41.73 23.75 5.90
N ALA A 19 -41.73 23.83 7.23
CA ALA A 19 -41.80 25.11 7.97
C ALA A 19 -40.53 25.97 7.79
N GLU A 20 -39.37 25.40 7.50
CA GLU A 20 -38.13 26.10 7.11
C GLU A 20 -38.13 26.52 5.62
N GLY A 21 -39.11 26.07 4.82
CA GLY A 21 -39.33 26.49 3.43
C GLY A 21 -39.00 25.43 2.36
N PHE A 22 -38.69 24.18 2.72
CA PHE A 22 -38.40 23.12 1.76
C PHE A 22 -39.66 22.46 1.20
N THR A 23 -39.71 22.24 -0.11
CA THR A 23 -40.76 21.45 -0.76
C THR A 23 -40.54 19.95 -0.53
N THR A 24 -41.60 19.13 -0.63
CA THR A 24 -41.51 17.66 -0.49
C THR A 24 -40.49 17.04 -1.45
N ASN A 25 -40.35 17.57 -2.67
CA ASN A 25 -39.35 17.10 -3.62
C ASN A 25 -37.91 17.39 -3.16
N GLN A 26 -37.66 18.58 -2.60
CA GLN A 26 -36.38 18.94 -2.00
C GLN A 26 -36.08 18.10 -0.74
N ILE A 27 -37.11 17.77 0.06
CA ILE A 27 -36.95 16.88 1.22
C ILE A 27 -36.56 15.45 0.77
N ASN A 28 -37.15 14.93 -0.32
CA ASN A 28 -36.73 13.66 -0.91
C ASN A 28 -35.26 13.71 -1.38
N GLN A 29 -34.81 14.83 -1.95
CA GLN A 29 -33.41 15.05 -2.34
C GLN A 29 -32.48 15.10 -1.11
N LEU A 30 -32.89 15.75 -0.01
CA LEU A 30 -32.16 15.72 1.25
C LEU A 30 -32.00 14.29 1.79
N GLN A 31 -33.05 13.46 1.73
CA GLN A 31 -32.98 12.06 2.15
C GLN A 31 -32.05 11.23 1.24
N ALA A 32 -32.02 11.51 -0.07
CA ALA A 32 -31.06 10.90 -1.00
C ALA A 32 -29.60 11.30 -0.71
N LEU A 33 -29.37 12.48 -0.11
CA LEU A 33 -28.08 12.93 0.43
C LEU A 33 -27.79 12.41 1.86
N GLY A 34 -28.62 11.49 2.38
CA GLY A 34 -28.42 10.86 3.69
C GLY A 34 -28.93 11.66 4.90
N VAL A 35 -29.75 12.71 4.68
CA VAL A 35 -30.42 13.42 5.78
C VAL A 35 -31.53 12.54 6.35
N CYS A 36 -31.43 12.19 7.63
CA CYS A 36 -32.31 11.22 8.28
C CYS A 36 -32.68 11.60 9.72
N SER A 37 -33.62 10.86 10.31
CA SER A 37 -33.87 10.92 11.75
C SER A 37 -32.88 10.03 12.49
N ILE A 38 -32.30 10.51 13.59
CA ILE A 38 -31.58 9.65 14.53
C ILE A 38 -32.09 9.81 15.96
N THR A 39 -32.15 8.68 16.66
CA THR A 39 -32.50 8.61 18.08
C THR A 39 -31.37 9.16 18.97
N GLN A 40 -31.69 9.43 20.23
CA GLN A 40 -30.69 9.82 21.23
C GLN A 40 -29.58 8.76 21.40
N ALA A 41 -29.90 7.47 21.26
CA ALA A 41 -28.93 6.38 21.37
C ALA A 41 -27.93 6.40 20.21
N GLU A 42 -28.41 6.50 18.97
CA GLU A 42 -27.57 6.65 17.78
C GLU A 42 -26.75 7.94 17.80
N ALA A 43 -27.32 9.04 18.31
CA ALA A 43 -26.62 10.30 18.48
C ALA A 43 -25.44 10.15 19.46
N ILE A 44 -25.63 9.46 20.59
CA ILE A 44 -24.55 9.13 21.55
C ILE A 44 -23.50 8.22 20.90
N GLN A 45 -23.92 7.18 20.17
CA GLN A 45 -23.04 6.22 19.49
C GLN A 45 -22.16 6.89 18.44
N LYS A 46 -22.73 7.78 17.62
CA LYS A 46 -22.03 8.61 16.62
C LYS A 46 -21.30 9.81 17.25
N GLY A 47 -21.31 9.94 18.58
CA GLY A 47 -20.52 10.92 19.33
C GLY A 47 -21.10 12.33 19.41
N PHE A 48 -22.32 12.58 18.94
CA PHE A 48 -23.02 13.87 19.06
C PHE A 48 -23.44 14.11 20.51
N LYS A 49 -22.60 14.79 21.29
CA LYS A 49 -22.88 15.05 22.71
C LYS A 49 -22.19 16.31 23.23
N VAL A 50 -22.83 16.95 24.21
CA VAL A 50 -22.40 18.19 24.84
C VAL A 50 -22.25 17.99 26.35
N TRP A 51 -21.25 18.62 26.96
CA TRP A 51 -21.14 18.64 28.41
C TRP A 51 -22.17 19.59 29.02
N ALA A 52 -23.04 19.07 29.87
CA ALA A 52 -24.04 19.84 30.61
C ALA A 52 -24.50 19.09 31.86
N LYS A 53 -24.76 19.83 32.96
CA LYS A 53 -25.19 19.27 34.25
C LYS A 53 -24.22 18.22 34.81
N GLY A 54 -22.93 18.34 34.51
CA GLY A 54 -21.89 17.40 34.96
C GLY A 54 -21.77 16.08 34.17
N ASP A 55 -22.43 15.93 33.02
CA ASP A 55 -22.30 14.74 32.16
C ASP A 55 -22.39 15.07 30.64
N TRP A 56 -22.14 14.07 29.79
CA TRP A 56 -22.23 14.15 28.33
C TRP A 56 -23.65 13.86 27.82
N ILE A 57 -24.48 14.91 27.75
CA ILE A 57 -25.88 14.81 27.30
C ILE A 57 -25.98 14.86 25.76
N SER A 58 -26.96 14.15 25.21
CA SER A 58 -27.36 14.14 23.80
C SER A 58 -28.89 14.14 23.68
N GLY A 59 -29.43 14.17 22.46
CA GLY A 59 -30.86 14.10 22.16
C GLY A 59 -31.13 13.51 20.77
N SER A 60 -32.39 13.19 20.48
CA SER A 60 -32.84 12.84 19.13
C SER A 60 -32.96 14.08 18.22
N GLY A 61 -33.08 13.85 16.91
CA GLY A 61 -33.38 14.90 15.95
C GLY A 61 -32.99 14.56 14.51
N ILE A 62 -32.83 15.60 13.69
CA ILE A 62 -32.46 15.48 12.27
C ILE A 62 -30.95 15.43 12.15
N TYR A 63 -30.41 14.38 11.55
CA TYR A 63 -29.00 14.26 11.18
C TYR A 63 -28.75 14.82 9.78
N PHE A 64 -27.74 15.67 9.68
CA PHE A 64 -27.21 16.22 8.44
C PHE A 64 -25.77 15.73 8.23
N PRO A 65 -25.51 14.81 7.28
CA PRO A 65 -24.16 14.35 6.98
C PRO A 65 -23.36 15.44 6.25
N PHE A 66 -22.11 15.65 6.66
CA PHE A 66 -21.18 16.53 5.95
C PHE A 66 -20.21 15.71 5.10
N THR A 67 -19.68 14.63 5.68
CA THR A 67 -18.77 13.65 5.07
C THR A 67 -18.92 12.30 5.78
N ASP A 68 -18.27 11.25 5.29
CA ASP A 68 -18.19 9.96 5.98
C ASP A 68 -17.52 10.11 7.36
N GLY A 69 -18.35 10.04 8.42
CA GLY A 69 -17.91 10.19 9.80
C GLY A 69 -17.94 11.61 10.38
N PHE A 70 -18.43 12.63 9.64
CA PHE A 70 -18.70 13.95 10.21
C PHE A 70 -20.04 14.52 9.73
N GLY A 71 -20.69 15.27 10.62
CA GLY A 71 -21.97 15.92 10.31
C GLY A 71 -22.47 16.75 11.48
N GLN A 72 -23.75 17.07 11.47
CA GLN A 72 -24.41 17.87 12.50
C GLN A 72 -25.81 17.30 12.78
N ILE A 73 -26.18 17.13 14.05
CA ILE A 73 -27.58 16.84 14.44
C ILE A 73 -28.25 18.13 14.89
N ARG A 74 -29.47 18.39 14.42
CA ARG A 74 -30.39 19.40 14.95
C ARG A 74 -31.34 18.72 15.93
N LEU A 75 -31.25 19.06 17.20
CA LEU A 75 -32.03 18.40 18.25
C LEU A 75 -33.53 18.72 18.16
N ASP A 76 -34.37 17.76 18.52
CA ASP A 76 -35.80 17.97 18.78
C ASP A 76 -36.01 18.94 19.94
N THR A 77 -35.34 18.65 21.06
CA THR A 77 -35.29 19.48 22.26
C THR A 77 -33.86 20.00 22.46
N PRO A 78 -33.59 21.30 22.18
CA PRO A 78 -32.28 21.91 22.41
C PRO A 78 -31.79 21.78 23.86
N ILE A 79 -30.51 21.45 24.04
CA ILE A 79 -29.92 21.22 25.37
C ILE A 79 -29.37 22.51 25.96
N THR A 80 -29.89 22.95 27.11
CA THR A 80 -29.31 24.05 27.89
C THR A 80 -28.02 23.61 28.58
N ARG A 81 -26.93 24.32 28.33
CA ARG A 81 -25.61 24.16 28.97
C ARG A 81 -25.55 24.87 30.33
N GLU A 82 -24.49 24.62 31.08
CA GLU A 82 -24.20 25.22 32.39
C GLU A 82 -24.00 26.75 32.34
N ASP A 83 -23.63 27.31 31.19
CA ASP A 83 -23.54 28.76 30.95
C ASP A 83 -24.88 29.41 30.54
N GLY A 84 -25.98 28.64 30.55
CA GLY A 84 -27.29 29.07 30.08
C GLY A 84 -27.44 29.14 28.55
N SER A 85 -26.38 28.87 27.78
CA SER A 85 -26.49 28.81 26.31
C SER A 85 -27.21 27.54 25.87
N CYS A 86 -27.97 27.61 24.78
CA CYS A 86 -28.79 26.51 24.31
C CYS A 86 -28.23 25.88 23.04
N ALA A 87 -27.96 24.58 23.08
CA ALA A 87 -27.43 23.81 21.96
C ALA A 87 -28.57 23.28 21.07
N LYS A 88 -29.01 24.08 20.08
CA LYS A 88 -29.94 23.63 19.01
C LYS A 88 -29.30 22.57 18.11
N TYR A 89 -27.98 22.64 17.92
CA TYR A 89 -27.21 21.71 17.09
C TYR A 89 -26.03 21.12 17.87
N LEU A 90 -25.68 19.86 17.57
CA LEU A 90 -24.46 19.19 18.05
C LEU A 90 -23.61 18.69 16.87
N THR A 91 -22.29 18.63 17.07
CA THR A 91 -21.31 17.96 16.19
C THR A 91 -20.64 16.81 16.97
N PRO A 92 -19.92 15.87 16.32
CA PRO A 92 -19.29 14.76 17.01
C PRO A 92 -18.15 15.22 17.93
N CYS A 93 -18.22 14.84 19.20
CA CYS A 93 -17.22 15.20 20.21
C CYS A 93 -15.85 14.60 19.85
N LYS A 94 -14.79 15.42 19.92
CA LYS A 94 -13.39 15.10 19.57
C LYS A 94 -13.11 14.81 18.08
N ALA A 95 -14.11 14.83 17.19
CA ALA A 95 -13.84 14.72 15.76
C ALA A 95 -13.11 15.96 15.22
N LYS A 96 -12.24 15.77 14.22
CA LYS A 96 -11.70 16.87 13.41
C LYS A 96 -12.87 17.49 12.64
N ALA A 97 -13.04 18.80 12.72
CA ALA A 97 -14.10 19.48 11.97
C ALA A 97 -13.91 19.30 10.46
N GLN A 98 -15.01 18.98 9.77
CA GLN A 98 -15.06 18.83 8.31
C GLN A 98 -16.12 19.77 7.72
N ALA A 99 -16.06 20.00 6.41
CA ALA A 99 -17.01 20.82 5.66
C ALA A 99 -17.80 19.94 4.68
N TYR A 100 -19.07 20.27 4.47
CA TYR A 100 -19.84 19.73 3.35
C TYR A 100 -19.51 20.55 2.11
N LEU A 101 -19.10 19.88 1.03
CA LEU A 101 -18.73 20.52 -0.24
C LEU A 101 -19.42 19.76 -1.38
N PRO A 102 -20.50 20.29 -1.97
CA PRO A 102 -21.09 19.71 -3.17
C PRO A 102 -20.13 19.84 -4.36
N GLU A 103 -20.34 19.03 -5.40
CA GLU A 103 -19.58 19.17 -6.65
C GLU A 103 -19.75 20.59 -7.23
N ASN A 104 -18.66 21.17 -7.75
CA ASN A 104 -18.63 22.54 -8.27
C ASN A 104 -19.09 23.62 -7.27
N CYS A 105 -18.93 23.39 -5.96
CA CYS A 105 -19.20 24.35 -4.88
C CYS A 105 -18.63 25.75 -5.17
N ARG A 106 -19.46 26.78 -5.04
CA ARG A 106 -19.10 28.21 -5.27
C ARG A 106 -19.22 29.08 -4.03
N VAL A 107 -20.10 28.69 -3.10
CA VAL A 107 -20.47 29.45 -1.90
C VAL A 107 -20.36 28.58 -0.66
N ILE A 108 -20.04 29.14 0.51
CA ILE A 108 -20.05 28.47 1.81
C ILE A 108 -20.94 29.25 2.79
N THR A 109 -21.70 28.54 3.62
CA THR A 109 -22.52 29.10 4.71
C THR A 109 -22.36 28.33 6.04
N GLU A 110 -22.87 28.89 7.13
CA GLU A 110 -23.07 28.14 8.39
C GLU A 110 -24.26 27.19 8.25
N GLY A 111 -24.11 25.95 8.72
CA GLY A 111 -25.18 24.97 8.79
C GLY A 111 -25.56 24.32 7.45
N TYR A 112 -26.03 23.06 7.54
CA TYR A 112 -26.40 22.28 6.36
C TYR A 112 -27.72 22.73 5.72
N LYS A 113 -28.70 23.18 6.52
CA LYS A 113 -30.00 23.65 6.00
C LYS A 113 -29.80 24.79 4.99
N ASP A 114 -28.95 25.75 5.32
CA ASP A 114 -28.75 26.98 4.54
C ASP A 114 -27.95 26.70 3.27
N SER A 115 -27.00 25.75 3.35
CA SER A 115 -26.27 25.21 2.20
C SER A 115 -27.21 24.54 1.19
N GLN A 116 -28.20 23.80 1.68
CA GLN A 116 -29.20 23.16 0.84
C GLN A 116 -30.26 24.15 0.34
N ALA A 117 -30.58 25.21 1.07
CA ALA A 117 -31.40 26.31 0.54
C ALA A 117 -30.68 27.03 -0.62
N GLY A 118 -29.42 27.43 -0.43
CA GLY A 118 -28.60 28.02 -1.51
C GLY A 118 -28.45 27.13 -2.75
N THR A 119 -28.36 25.81 -2.54
CA THR A 119 -28.25 24.82 -3.63
C THR A 119 -29.59 24.54 -4.32
N LEU A 120 -30.65 24.25 -3.58
CA LEU A 120 -31.93 23.74 -4.10
C LEU A 120 -32.97 24.82 -4.40
N GLN A 121 -32.79 26.05 -3.90
CA GLN A 121 -33.67 27.21 -4.12
C GLN A 121 -32.92 28.35 -4.81
N GLY A 122 -31.64 28.53 -4.48
CA GLY A 122 -30.74 29.45 -5.16
C GLY A 122 -30.08 28.93 -6.45
N GLU A 123 -30.24 27.64 -6.77
CA GLU A 123 -29.62 26.95 -7.93
C GLU A 123 -28.08 27.06 -8.00
N ILE A 124 -27.40 27.28 -6.87
CA ILE A 124 -25.94 27.44 -6.81
C ILE A 124 -25.34 26.44 -5.82
N PRO A 125 -24.44 25.53 -6.25
CA PRO A 125 -23.75 24.60 -5.35
C PRO A 125 -23.11 25.32 -4.16
N THR A 126 -23.68 25.12 -2.98
CA THR A 126 -23.34 25.84 -1.76
C THR A 126 -22.99 24.83 -0.68
N GLY A 127 -21.76 24.88 -0.17
CA GLY A 127 -21.27 24.03 0.91
C GLY A 127 -21.58 24.58 2.31
N ALA A 128 -21.35 23.75 3.33
CA ALA A 128 -21.61 24.09 4.73
C ALA A 128 -20.37 23.92 5.60
N ILE A 129 -20.21 24.81 6.57
CA ILE A 129 -19.37 24.60 7.76
C ILE A 129 -20.27 24.55 9.01
N ALA A 130 -19.98 23.61 9.92
CA ALA A 130 -20.78 23.44 11.15
C ALA A 130 -20.60 24.60 12.16
N GLY A 131 -19.70 25.52 11.84
CA GLY A 131 -19.67 26.88 12.40
C GLY A 131 -18.53 27.71 11.80
N VAL A 132 -18.60 29.04 11.79
CA VAL A 132 -17.55 29.90 11.17
C VAL A 132 -16.14 29.64 11.69
N SER A 133 -15.98 29.27 12.97
CA SER A 133 -14.69 28.91 13.56
C SER A 133 -14.05 27.67 12.93
N HIS A 134 -14.81 26.88 12.16
CA HIS A 134 -14.35 25.70 11.43
C HIS A 134 -13.92 26.00 9.98
N TYR A 135 -13.73 27.28 9.58
CA TYR A 135 -13.29 27.64 8.23
C TYR A 135 -12.04 26.88 7.73
N LYS A 136 -11.15 26.45 8.64
CA LYS A 136 -9.97 25.62 8.34
C LYS A 136 -10.28 24.16 7.92
N ALA A 137 -11.55 23.77 7.92
CA ALA A 137 -12.02 22.52 7.30
C ALA A 137 -12.20 22.66 5.78
N LEU A 138 -12.22 23.89 5.25
CA LEU A 138 -12.28 24.19 3.83
C LEU A 138 -10.85 24.15 3.23
N PRO A 139 -10.69 23.76 1.94
CA PRO A 139 -9.41 23.88 1.25
C PRO A 139 -8.92 25.34 1.23
N GLN A 140 -7.63 25.54 1.46
CA GLN A 140 -7.01 26.86 1.41
C GLN A 140 -7.00 27.38 -0.04
N SER A 141 -7.18 28.69 -0.22
CA SER A 141 -7.14 29.38 -1.53
C SER A 141 -8.18 28.93 -2.57
N ALA A 142 -9.28 28.29 -2.14
CA ALA A 142 -10.31 27.72 -3.01
C ALA A 142 -11.23 28.73 -3.75
N GLY A 143 -11.07 30.04 -3.56
CA GLY A 143 -11.84 31.10 -4.22
C GLY A 143 -13.30 31.25 -3.79
N LEU A 144 -13.78 30.41 -2.87
CA LEU A 144 -15.19 30.32 -2.49
C LEU A 144 -15.71 31.59 -1.81
N THR A 145 -16.93 32.01 -2.13
CA THR A 145 -17.59 33.13 -1.45
C THR A 145 -18.22 32.65 -0.14
N THR A 146 -17.97 33.32 0.97
CA THR A 146 -18.67 33.04 2.24
C THR A 146 -19.92 33.92 2.36
N ILE A 147 -21.09 33.33 2.52
CA ILE A 147 -22.35 34.02 2.87
C ILE A 147 -22.80 33.52 4.24
N PHE A 148 -23.38 34.40 5.06
CA PHE A 148 -23.58 34.09 6.48
C PHE A 148 -24.70 34.94 7.11
N ASP A 149 -25.23 34.49 8.25
CA ASP A 149 -26.38 35.07 8.96
C ASP A 149 -26.32 36.60 9.15
N SER A 150 -27.50 37.24 9.04
CA SER A 150 -27.66 38.70 9.14
C SER A 150 -27.17 39.32 10.46
N ASP A 151 -27.16 38.56 11.56
CA ASP A 151 -26.72 39.04 12.88
C ASP A 151 -25.19 39.13 13.01
N GLY A 152 -24.45 38.56 12.05
CA GLY A 152 -22.99 38.53 12.01
C GLY A 152 -22.38 39.91 12.24
N TRP A 153 -22.96 40.97 11.66
CA TRP A 153 -22.56 42.38 11.83
C TRP A 153 -22.36 42.84 13.28
N THR A 154 -23.06 42.21 14.24
CA THR A 154 -23.05 42.59 15.66
C THR A 154 -22.07 41.80 16.51
N ASN A 155 -21.53 40.68 16.02
CA ASN A 155 -20.73 39.72 16.79
C ASN A 155 -19.25 39.76 16.38
N PRO A 156 -18.35 40.34 17.19
CA PRO A 156 -16.94 40.47 16.83
C PRO A 156 -16.22 39.14 16.61
N ASN A 157 -16.66 38.04 17.24
CA ASN A 157 -16.06 36.74 17.02
C ASN A 157 -16.44 36.16 15.66
N VAL A 158 -17.69 36.34 15.22
CA VAL A 158 -18.16 35.90 13.90
C VAL A 158 -17.43 36.64 12.80
N ILE A 159 -17.47 37.99 12.77
CA ILE A 159 -16.82 38.76 11.71
C ILE A 159 -15.30 38.54 11.68
N SER A 160 -14.64 38.47 12.84
CA SER A 160 -13.21 38.19 12.91
C SER A 160 -12.83 36.80 12.38
N ASN A 161 -13.78 35.85 12.36
CA ASN A 161 -13.60 34.54 11.73
C ASN A 161 -14.05 34.55 10.26
N LEU A 162 -15.06 35.32 9.87
CA LEU A 162 -15.47 35.52 8.47
C LEU A 162 -14.38 36.17 7.64
N ILE A 163 -13.79 37.27 8.14
CA ILE A 163 -12.65 37.94 7.50
C ILE A 163 -11.50 36.93 7.31
N ARG A 164 -11.24 36.09 8.31
CA ARG A 164 -10.23 35.02 8.23
C ARG A 164 -10.61 33.82 7.36
N CYS A 165 -11.91 33.55 7.18
CA CYS A 165 -12.43 32.60 6.21
C CYS A 165 -12.17 33.12 4.79
N GLY A 166 -12.50 34.38 4.49
CA GLY A 166 -12.20 35.01 3.22
C GLY A 166 -10.69 35.08 2.92
N ILE A 167 -9.84 35.41 3.91
CA ILE A 167 -8.37 35.30 3.76
C ILE A 167 -7.97 33.86 3.43
N TRP A 168 -8.41 32.89 4.23
CA TRP A 168 -8.05 31.47 4.06
C TRP A 168 -8.46 30.91 2.69
N LEU A 169 -9.60 31.34 2.17
CA LEU A 169 -10.13 30.93 0.88
C LEU A 169 -9.57 31.72 -0.31
N HIS A 170 -8.86 32.85 -0.10
CA HIS A 170 -8.73 33.92 -1.11
C HIS A 170 -10.10 34.32 -1.72
N GLY A 171 -11.14 34.30 -0.89
CA GLY A 171 -12.54 34.41 -1.29
C GLY A 171 -13.22 35.71 -0.86
N LYS A 172 -14.44 35.92 -1.35
CA LYS A 172 -15.33 37.03 -0.98
C LYS A 172 -16.17 36.70 0.26
N ILE A 173 -16.78 37.72 0.88
CA ILE A 173 -17.63 37.64 2.07
C ILE A 173 -18.86 38.52 1.88
N ASN A 174 -20.06 38.01 2.18
CA ASN A 174 -21.25 38.84 2.38
C ASN A 174 -22.09 38.32 3.56
N LEU A 175 -23.04 39.12 4.03
CA LEU A 175 -24.06 38.69 4.99
C LEU A 175 -25.46 38.78 4.38
N ILE A 176 -26.36 37.91 4.82
CA ILE A 176 -27.79 38.00 4.52
C ILE A 176 -28.30 39.39 4.94
N PRO A 177 -29.09 40.11 4.11
CA PRO A 177 -29.68 41.39 4.50
C PRO A 177 -30.62 41.23 5.70
N ALA A 178 -30.84 42.30 6.46
CA ALA A 178 -31.71 42.26 7.63
C ALA A 178 -33.19 42.08 7.23
N ILE A 179 -33.75 40.90 7.52
CA ILE A 179 -35.15 40.57 7.21
C ILE A 179 -36.04 40.99 8.39
N PRO A 180 -37.14 41.74 8.16
CA PRO A 180 -38.06 42.15 9.22
C PRO A 180 -38.57 40.96 10.05
N GLY A 181 -38.42 41.06 11.37
CA GLY A 181 -38.82 39.99 12.32
C GLY A 181 -37.83 38.82 12.43
N GLN A 182 -36.85 38.69 11.52
CA GLN A 182 -35.82 37.64 11.54
C GLN A 182 -34.42 38.26 11.75
N PRO A 183 -34.05 38.62 12.99
CA PRO A 183 -32.76 39.27 13.28
C PRO A 183 -31.54 38.35 13.07
N LYS A 184 -31.77 37.04 12.88
CA LYS A 184 -30.79 35.98 12.61
C LYS A 184 -31.24 35.20 11.36
N ALA A 185 -31.39 35.90 10.24
CA ALA A 185 -31.78 35.26 8.99
C ALA A 185 -30.59 34.54 8.35
N GLY A 186 -30.73 33.23 8.13
CA GLY A 186 -29.89 32.44 7.24
C GLY A 186 -30.41 32.46 5.80
N LEU A 187 -30.02 31.47 5.00
CA LEU A 187 -30.53 31.31 3.63
C LEU A 187 -31.94 30.73 3.60
N CYS A 188 -32.32 29.86 4.55
CA CYS A 188 -33.70 29.39 4.65
C CYS A 188 -34.66 30.56 4.87
N GLU A 189 -34.35 31.45 5.82
CA GLU A 189 -35.15 32.65 6.09
C GLU A 189 -35.13 33.65 4.92
N TYR A 190 -34.03 33.71 4.15
CA TYR A 190 -33.90 34.53 2.95
C TYR A 190 -34.87 34.11 1.83
N PHE A 191 -34.79 32.87 1.34
CA PHE A 191 -35.71 32.40 0.30
C PHE A 191 -37.17 32.38 0.79
N LYS A 192 -37.40 32.05 2.07
CA LYS A 192 -38.73 32.11 2.69
C LYS A 192 -39.33 33.53 2.77
N ALA A 193 -38.49 34.58 2.77
CA ALA A 193 -38.94 35.97 2.67
C ALA A 193 -39.27 36.42 1.23
N GLY A 194 -39.11 35.54 0.23
CA GLY A 194 -39.48 35.80 -1.16
C GLY A 194 -38.35 36.31 -2.07
N TYR A 195 -37.11 36.36 -1.58
CA TYR A 195 -35.95 36.64 -2.42
C TYR A 195 -35.70 35.51 -3.42
N THR A 196 -35.33 35.84 -4.66
CA THR A 196 -35.18 34.86 -5.74
C THR A 196 -33.74 34.32 -5.87
N LYS A 197 -33.53 33.36 -6.78
CA LYS A 197 -32.18 32.91 -7.15
C LYS A 197 -31.36 34.01 -7.82
N GLU A 198 -31.99 34.94 -8.53
CA GLU A 198 -31.35 36.12 -9.11
C GLU A 198 -30.89 37.10 -8.00
N ASP A 199 -31.69 37.30 -6.95
CA ASP A 199 -31.27 38.05 -5.76
C ASP A 199 -30.09 37.37 -5.05
N TYR A 200 -30.09 36.04 -4.95
CA TYR A 200 -28.98 35.28 -4.38
C TYR A 200 -27.70 35.38 -5.23
N GLN A 201 -27.81 35.27 -6.57
CA GLN A 201 -26.70 35.52 -7.49
C GLN A 201 -26.14 36.93 -7.32
N LYS A 202 -27.01 37.94 -7.17
CA LYS A 202 -26.61 39.32 -6.90
C LYS A 202 -25.88 39.45 -5.56
N LEU A 203 -26.39 38.83 -4.48
CA LEU A 203 -25.76 38.82 -3.16
C LEU A 203 -24.33 38.23 -3.18
N ILE A 204 -24.08 37.23 -4.04
CA ILE A 204 -22.76 36.65 -4.28
C ILE A 204 -21.86 37.59 -5.10
N GLN A 205 -22.41 38.25 -6.12
CA GLN A 205 -21.66 39.20 -6.97
C GLN A 205 -21.21 40.43 -6.16
N GLU A 206 -22.13 41.00 -5.36
CA GLU A 206 -21.91 42.14 -4.47
C GLU A 206 -21.05 41.81 -3.24
N ALA A 207 -20.67 40.55 -3.04
CA ALA A 207 -19.84 40.13 -1.92
C ALA A 207 -18.45 40.82 -1.91
N TYR A 208 -18.01 41.23 -0.73
CA TYR A 208 -16.84 42.06 -0.50
C TYR A 208 -15.56 41.22 -0.42
N THR A 209 -14.40 41.77 -0.79
CA THR A 209 -13.10 41.21 -0.36
C THR A 209 -12.92 41.35 1.17
N PRO A 210 -12.03 40.58 1.82
CA PRO A 210 -11.82 40.68 3.27
C PRO A 210 -11.42 42.08 3.75
N LYS A 211 -10.65 42.81 2.93
CA LYS A 211 -10.26 44.21 3.11
C LYS A 211 -11.48 45.16 3.05
N GLN A 212 -12.31 45.05 2.02
CA GLN A 212 -13.55 45.84 1.92
C GLN A 212 -14.54 45.52 3.05
N PHE A 213 -14.70 44.24 3.41
CA PHE A 213 -15.60 43.81 4.48
C PHE A 213 -15.17 44.33 5.85
N LEU A 214 -13.86 44.45 6.11
CA LEU A 214 -13.32 45.09 7.31
C LEU A 214 -13.66 46.60 7.36
N LEU A 215 -13.48 47.31 6.25
CA LEU A 215 -13.80 48.75 6.16
C LEU A 215 -15.30 49.01 6.32
N GLU A 216 -16.15 48.17 5.72
CA GLU A 216 -17.60 48.22 5.88
C GLU A 216 -18.03 47.90 7.31
N TRP A 217 -17.42 46.88 7.95
CA TRP A 217 -17.69 46.58 9.35
C TRP A 217 -17.38 47.77 10.25
N VAL A 218 -16.22 48.42 10.07
CA VAL A 218 -15.78 49.57 10.90
C VAL A 218 -16.76 50.75 10.82
N GLN A 219 -17.38 51.00 9.67
CA GLN A 219 -18.44 52.01 9.53
C GLN A 219 -19.70 51.66 10.35
N ARG A 220 -20.03 50.37 10.46
CA ARG A 220 -21.21 49.85 11.19
C ARG A 220 -21.03 49.77 12.71
N PHE A 221 -19.91 50.25 13.28
CA PHE A 221 -19.63 50.14 14.73
C PHE A 221 -20.68 50.80 15.64
N ALA A 222 -21.44 51.78 15.16
CA ALA A 222 -22.55 52.39 15.89
C ALA A 222 -23.70 51.39 16.19
N LEU A 223 -23.78 50.28 15.47
CA LEU A 223 -24.78 49.21 15.66
C LEU A 223 -24.29 48.10 16.62
N ILE A 224 -23.03 48.12 17.05
CA ILE A 224 -22.47 47.07 17.91
C ILE A 224 -22.87 47.32 19.37
N PRO A 225 -23.51 46.35 20.06
CA PRO A 225 -23.90 46.52 21.46
C PRO A 225 -22.71 46.88 22.35
N GLN A 226 -22.88 47.85 23.27
CA GLN A 226 -21.81 48.41 24.09
C GLN A 226 -20.94 47.37 24.81
N LYS A 227 -21.53 46.25 25.25
CA LYS A 227 -20.81 45.10 25.87
C LYS A 227 -19.77 44.45 24.95
N TRP A 228 -19.97 44.50 23.64
CA TRP A 228 -19.08 43.94 22.62
C TRP A 228 -18.11 44.97 22.03
N LEU A 229 -18.38 46.27 22.17
CA LEU A 229 -17.65 47.34 21.48
C LEU A 229 -16.13 47.31 21.73
N SER A 230 -15.68 47.02 22.96
CA SER A 230 -14.24 46.90 23.26
C SER A 230 -13.58 45.68 22.60
N ALA A 231 -14.32 44.57 22.43
CA ALA A 231 -13.85 43.40 21.71
C ALA A 231 -13.84 43.63 20.20
N ALA A 232 -14.83 44.37 19.68
CA ALA A 232 -14.88 44.82 18.29
C ALA A 232 -13.67 45.68 17.93
N ILE A 233 -13.39 46.74 18.71
CA ILE A 233 -12.26 47.65 18.48
C ILE A 233 -10.94 46.88 18.41
N LYS A 234 -10.68 46.00 19.40
CA LYS A 234 -9.44 45.21 19.46
C LYS A 234 -9.27 44.27 18.27
N LYS A 235 -10.36 43.68 17.75
CA LYS A 235 -10.33 42.79 16.59
C LYS A 235 -10.20 43.56 15.27
N ALA A 236 -10.92 44.66 15.09
CA ALA A 236 -10.80 45.50 13.90
C ALA A 236 -9.38 46.10 13.79
N ILE A 237 -8.78 46.55 14.89
CA ILE A 237 -7.38 47.00 14.93
C ILE A 237 -6.41 45.87 14.57
N ALA A 238 -6.58 44.68 15.18
CA ALA A 238 -5.72 43.53 14.89
C ALA A 238 -5.83 43.04 13.44
N LEU A 239 -7.00 43.15 12.81
CA LEU A 239 -7.22 42.80 11.40
C LEU A 239 -6.77 43.91 10.44
N ALA A 240 -6.86 45.19 10.84
CA ALA A 240 -6.32 46.30 10.05
C ALA A 240 -4.80 46.18 9.90
N LEU A 241 -4.11 45.88 11.01
CA LEU A 241 -2.68 45.51 11.04
C LEU A 241 -2.33 44.20 10.29
N GLU A 242 -3.33 43.41 9.88
CA GLU A 242 -3.17 42.13 9.16
C GLU A 242 -3.51 42.26 7.65
N LEU A 243 -4.16 43.36 7.23
CA LEU A 243 -4.80 43.46 5.89
C LEU A 243 -4.70 44.81 5.16
N LEU A 244 -4.44 45.92 5.85
CA LEU A 244 -4.59 47.27 5.30
C LEU A 244 -3.24 47.98 5.20
N ASP A 245 -3.10 48.89 4.24
CA ASP A 245 -1.95 49.80 4.14
C ASP A 245 -2.06 50.95 5.15
N ASP A 246 -0.96 51.66 5.42
CA ASP A 246 -0.87 52.66 6.49
C ASP A 246 -1.90 53.81 6.36
N LEU A 247 -2.32 54.14 5.13
CA LEU A 247 -3.35 55.15 4.86
C LEU A 247 -4.74 54.63 5.26
N GLU A 248 -5.04 53.38 4.92
CA GLU A 248 -6.29 52.70 5.31
C GLU A 248 -6.35 52.34 6.80
N GLN A 249 -5.20 52.03 7.42
CA GLN A 249 -5.06 51.86 8.87
C GLN A 249 -5.46 53.15 9.61
N GLU A 250 -4.99 54.32 9.16
CA GLU A 250 -5.42 55.61 9.68
C GLU A 250 -6.89 55.94 9.36
N LEU A 251 -7.42 55.52 8.20
CA LEU A 251 -8.85 55.62 7.90
C LEU A 251 -9.70 54.81 8.87
N VAL A 252 -9.27 53.59 9.23
CA VAL A 252 -9.91 52.77 10.26
C VAL A 252 -9.84 53.45 11.63
N LEU A 253 -8.67 53.95 12.06
CA LEU A 253 -8.52 54.67 13.33
C LEU A 253 -9.44 55.91 13.41
N ASN A 254 -9.53 56.70 12.34
CA ASN A 254 -10.39 57.88 12.29
C ASN A 254 -11.88 57.53 12.21
N THR A 255 -12.25 56.41 11.59
CA THR A 255 -13.63 55.93 11.53
C THR A 255 -14.07 55.35 12.89
N LEU A 256 -13.20 54.58 13.55
CA LEU A 256 -13.41 54.12 14.94
C LEU A 256 -13.54 55.30 15.91
N LYS A 257 -12.73 56.36 15.77
CA LYS A 257 -12.87 57.60 16.55
C LYS A 257 -14.26 58.22 16.41
N LYS A 258 -14.77 58.34 15.17
CA LYS A 258 -16.12 58.85 14.89
C LYS A 258 -17.22 57.95 15.45
N ALA A 259 -17.13 56.64 15.25
CA ALA A 259 -18.19 55.69 15.58
C ALA A 259 -18.30 55.33 17.07
N THR A 260 -17.20 55.37 17.84
CA THR A 260 -17.14 54.73 19.18
C THR A 260 -17.08 55.69 20.38
N LYS A 261 -16.92 56.99 20.14
CA LYS A 261 -16.58 58.01 21.17
C LYS A 261 -15.25 57.78 21.93
N PHE A 262 -14.41 56.82 21.52
CA PHE A 262 -13.06 56.68 22.09
C PHE A 262 -12.15 57.82 21.61
N SER A 263 -11.29 58.33 22.51
CA SER A 263 -10.26 59.30 22.11
C SER A 263 -9.25 58.63 21.17
N ILE A 264 -8.71 59.39 20.21
CA ILE A 264 -7.73 58.88 19.25
C ILE A 264 -6.46 58.36 19.95
N GLN A 265 -6.07 58.98 21.06
CA GLN A 265 -4.98 58.52 21.93
C GLN A 265 -5.26 57.12 22.49
N LYS A 266 -6.49 56.83 22.93
CA LYS A 266 -6.86 55.52 23.47
C LYS A 266 -6.96 54.45 22.38
N LEU A 267 -7.28 54.84 21.15
CA LEU A 267 -7.22 53.94 19.99
C LEU A 267 -5.77 53.66 19.58
N ARG A 268 -4.90 54.69 19.53
CA ARG A 268 -3.45 54.53 19.28
C ARG A 268 -2.74 53.70 20.34
N ALA A 269 -3.05 53.86 21.62
CA ALA A 269 -2.50 53.00 22.68
C ALA A 269 -2.92 51.52 22.53
N ILE A 270 -4.09 51.21 21.97
CA ILE A 270 -4.49 49.84 21.62
C ILE A 270 -3.76 49.39 20.34
N TRP A 271 -3.61 50.27 19.36
CA TRP A 271 -2.88 50.06 18.12
C TRP A 271 -1.44 49.65 18.39
N GLU A 272 -0.69 50.48 19.12
CA GLU A 272 0.69 50.28 19.55
C GLU A 272 0.86 48.94 20.29
N GLN A 273 -0.07 48.56 21.17
CA GLN A 273 -0.04 47.26 21.86
C GLN A 273 -0.23 46.06 20.92
N PHE A 274 -0.96 46.20 19.80
CA PHE A 274 -1.09 45.14 18.80
C PHE A 274 0.05 45.15 17.79
N GLN A 275 0.49 46.33 17.36
CA GLN A 275 1.65 46.52 16.49
C GLN A 275 2.93 46.03 17.18
N GLN A 276 3.13 46.29 18.47
CA GLN A 276 4.21 45.72 19.26
C GLN A 276 4.11 44.19 19.35
N LYS A 277 2.91 43.61 19.52
CA LYS A 277 2.73 42.13 19.54
C LYS A 277 2.98 41.48 18.18
N ILE A 278 2.61 42.15 17.09
CA ILE A 278 2.90 41.72 15.72
C ILE A 278 4.40 41.87 15.45
N GLN A 279 5.03 42.97 15.86
CA GLN A 279 6.47 43.17 15.73
C GLN A 279 7.27 42.22 16.62
N GLU A 280 6.80 41.88 17.82
CA GLU A 280 7.38 40.81 18.64
C GLU A 280 7.25 39.45 17.96
N LYS A 281 6.10 39.15 17.35
CA LYS A 281 5.87 37.91 16.61
C LYS A 281 6.76 37.85 15.36
N HIS A 282 6.91 38.97 14.63
CA HIS A 282 7.79 39.10 13.47
C HIS A 282 9.27 39.13 13.86
N ASN A 283 9.65 39.68 15.02
CA ASN A 283 11.01 39.60 15.54
C ASN A 283 11.33 38.17 16.01
N LYS A 284 10.36 37.45 16.60
CA LYS A 284 10.48 36.02 16.96
C LYS A 284 10.53 35.12 15.70
N LEU A 285 9.82 35.48 14.63
CA LEU A 285 9.92 34.80 13.32
C LEU A 285 11.25 35.11 12.63
N LYS A 286 11.65 36.39 12.56
CA LYS A 286 12.94 36.79 11.98
C LYS A 286 14.12 36.26 12.79
N GLN A 287 14.01 36.10 14.11
CA GLN A 287 15.00 35.38 14.92
C GLN A 287 15.08 33.89 14.56
N VAL A 288 13.98 33.27 14.11
CA VAL A 288 13.96 31.87 13.63
C VAL A 288 14.46 31.75 12.18
N GLU A 289 14.30 32.79 11.35
CA GLU A 289 14.82 32.85 9.98
C GLU A 289 16.31 33.21 9.93
N SER A 290 16.74 34.16 10.76
CA SER A 290 18.15 34.57 10.90
C SER A 290 18.98 33.60 11.75
N SER A 291 18.36 32.73 12.55
CA SER A 291 19.04 31.58 13.18
C SER A 291 19.24 30.41 12.20
N SER A 292 19.51 30.71 10.92
CA SER A 292 19.99 29.73 9.95
C SER A 292 21.38 29.18 10.34
N ILE A 293 22.06 29.85 11.27
CA ILE A 293 23.00 29.25 12.24
C ILE A 293 22.60 29.77 13.64
N GLY A 294 22.37 28.87 14.62
CA GLY A 294 22.28 29.27 16.05
C GLY A 294 20.95 29.03 16.79
N ILE A 295 20.53 27.76 16.91
CA ILE A 295 19.71 27.17 18.00
C ILE A 295 18.43 27.92 18.45
N ASN A 296 17.27 27.32 18.17
CA ASN A 296 15.95 27.74 18.66
C ASN A 296 15.90 27.84 20.21
N PRO A 297 15.32 28.89 20.82
CA PRO A 297 15.28 29.05 22.28
C PRO A 297 14.59 27.92 23.07
N LYS A 298 13.72 27.12 22.43
CA LYS A 298 13.18 25.88 23.03
C LYS A 298 14.19 24.74 22.98
N GLU A 299 14.99 24.66 21.94
CA GLU A 299 16.05 23.66 21.78
C GLU A 299 17.16 23.93 22.77
N ALA A 300 17.70 25.16 22.86
CA ALA A 300 18.70 25.52 23.88
C ALA A 300 18.27 25.16 25.32
N ARG A 301 16.98 25.33 25.63
CA ARG A 301 16.40 24.91 26.92
C ARG A 301 16.40 23.38 27.10
N TYR A 302 16.00 22.62 26.09
CA TYR A 302 15.97 21.16 26.17
C TYR A 302 17.37 20.55 26.07
N GLU A 303 18.28 21.15 25.31
CA GLU A 303 19.69 20.81 25.22
C GLU A 303 20.38 20.98 26.59
N HIS A 304 20.17 22.12 27.27
CA HIS A 304 20.64 22.30 28.65
C HIS A 304 20.05 21.22 29.57
N LEU A 305 18.75 20.90 29.46
CA LEU A 305 18.14 19.83 30.26
C LEU A 305 18.72 18.44 29.94
N CYS A 306 19.03 18.14 28.68
CA CYS A 306 19.68 16.89 28.28
C CYS A 306 21.10 16.80 28.84
N LYS A 307 21.90 17.88 28.72
CA LYS A 307 23.23 18.00 29.36
C LYS A 307 23.16 17.83 30.88
N THR A 308 22.12 18.38 31.53
CA THR A 308 21.91 18.24 32.99
C THR A 308 21.51 16.82 33.40
N LEU A 309 20.95 16.03 32.48
CA LEU A 309 20.50 14.64 32.70
C LEU A 309 21.46 13.60 32.12
N ASN A 310 22.62 14.02 31.60
CA ASN A 310 23.57 13.19 30.86
C ASN A 310 22.94 12.41 29.68
N LEU A 311 22.13 13.09 28.87
CA LEU A 311 21.48 12.57 27.68
C LEU A 311 21.96 13.31 26.43
N SER A 312 22.12 12.61 25.30
CA SER A 312 22.41 13.30 24.03
C SER A 312 21.17 14.04 23.54
N PHE A 313 21.36 15.29 23.14
CA PHE A 313 20.26 16.14 22.66
C PHE A 313 19.74 15.71 21.27
N GLU A 314 20.57 15.03 20.46
CA GLU A 314 20.18 14.58 19.11
C GLU A 314 18.94 13.66 19.13
N TYR A 315 18.79 12.85 20.17
CA TYR A 315 17.68 11.91 20.38
C TYR A 315 16.48 12.53 21.13
N CYS A 316 16.47 13.85 21.38
CA CYS A 316 15.43 14.52 22.16
C CYS A 316 14.28 15.03 21.29
N ALA A 317 13.22 14.24 21.11
CA ALA A 317 12.00 14.63 20.37
C ALA A 317 11.06 15.58 21.15
N THR A 318 11.55 16.28 22.19
CA THR A 318 10.67 17.08 23.09
C THR A 318 10.20 18.41 22.50
N ASN A 319 10.92 18.95 21.52
CA ASN A 319 10.59 20.20 20.81
C ASN A 319 9.60 20.02 19.65
N GLN A 320 9.43 18.80 19.13
CA GLN A 320 8.77 18.48 17.86
C GLN A 320 7.87 17.23 17.98
N THR A 321 7.37 16.67 16.87
CA THR A 321 6.74 15.33 16.84
C THR A 321 7.81 14.27 16.61
N PHE A 322 7.53 13.01 16.95
CA PHE A 322 8.44 11.90 16.60
C PHE A 322 8.65 11.81 15.09
N ASP A 323 7.57 11.89 14.32
CA ASP A 323 7.56 11.76 12.87
C ASP A 323 8.40 12.86 12.19
N SER A 324 8.35 14.09 12.71
CA SER A 324 9.25 15.17 12.27
C SER A 324 10.69 15.00 12.76
N TRP A 325 10.89 14.44 13.97
CA TRP A 325 12.24 14.11 14.45
C TRP A 325 12.91 13.04 13.55
N VAL A 326 12.17 12.01 13.13
CA VAL A 326 12.63 11.00 12.16
C VAL A 326 12.96 11.63 10.82
N PHE A 327 12.06 12.45 10.27
CA PHE A 327 12.29 13.17 9.01
C PHE A 327 13.53 14.08 9.06
N ASN A 328 13.78 14.71 10.21
CA ASN A 328 14.94 15.57 10.41
C ASN A 328 16.24 14.78 10.58
N GLN A 329 16.27 13.74 11.42
CA GLN A 329 17.51 13.02 11.75
C GLN A 329 17.89 11.92 10.74
N ILE A 330 16.92 11.13 10.23
CA ILE A 330 17.22 10.05 9.28
C ILE A 330 17.33 10.59 7.85
N PHE A 331 16.45 11.54 7.49
CA PHE A 331 16.28 12.00 6.11
C PHE A 331 16.77 13.45 5.88
N ALA A 332 17.50 14.03 6.83
CA ALA A 332 18.08 15.38 6.77
C ALA A 332 17.07 16.45 6.32
N SER A 333 15.86 16.41 6.88
CA SER A 333 14.72 17.28 6.54
C SER A 333 14.38 17.32 5.04
N GLY A 334 14.64 16.23 4.30
CA GLY A 334 14.43 16.14 2.86
C GLY A 334 15.42 16.95 2.01
N LYS A 335 16.43 17.57 2.63
CA LYS A 335 17.54 18.27 1.96
C LYS A 335 18.72 17.36 1.62
N GLY A 336 18.82 16.21 2.29
CA GLY A 336 19.84 15.20 2.03
C GLY A 336 19.57 14.34 0.79
N ASN A 337 20.32 13.25 0.68
CA ASN A 337 20.30 12.32 -0.44
C ASN A 337 19.06 11.39 -0.47
N TRP A 338 17.90 11.82 0.03
CA TRP A 338 16.68 11.00 0.12
C TRP A 338 15.49 11.65 -0.57
N LYS A 339 14.77 10.87 -1.38
CA LYS A 339 13.50 11.25 -2.04
C LYS A 339 12.57 10.04 -2.14
N VAL A 340 11.29 10.31 -2.42
CA VAL A 340 10.29 9.31 -2.80
C VAL A 340 9.80 9.62 -4.21
N MET A 341 9.82 8.61 -5.08
CA MET A 341 9.45 8.70 -6.48
C MET A 341 8.57 7.50 -6.85
N GLY A 342 7.43 7.72 -7.50
CA GLY A 342 6.49 6.63 -7.81
C GLY A 342 5.97 5.87 -6.57
N SER A 343 5.88 6.56 -5.43
CA SER A 343 5.55 6.01 -4.09
C SER A 343 6.60 5.12 -3.43
N ALA A 344 7.78 4.91 -4.02
CA ALA A 344 8.90 4.14 -3.44
C ALA A 344 10.05 5.06 -2.98
N PHE A 345 10.86 4.61 -2.01
CA PHE A 345 12.00 5.37 -1.47
C PHE A 345 13.26 5.20 -2.33
N TYR A 346 14.05 6.27 -2.44
CA TYR A 346 15.32 6.29 -3.15
C TYR A 346 16.39 7.07 -2.38
N HIS A 347 17.63 6.55 -2.42
CA HIS A 347 18.83 7.20 -1.90
C HIS A 347 19.80 7.57 -3.02
N TYR A 348 20.33 8.80 -3.04
CA TYR A 348 21.31 9.25 -4.03
C TYR A 348 22.72 8.77 -3.68
N THR A 349 23.33 7.99 -4.58
CA THR A 349 24.63 7.33 -4.38
C THR A 349 25.85 8.19 -4.69
N GLY A 350 25.65 9.41 -5.21
CA GLY A 350 26.70 10.21 -5.85
C GLY A 350 26.66 10.12 -7.38
N VAL A 351 26.11 9.01 -7.92
CA VAL A 351 25.90 8.78 -9.36
C VAL A 351 24.41 8.86 -9.72
N ALA A 352 23.56 8.10 -9.01
CA ALA A 352 22.15 7.95 -9.33
C ALA A 352 21.29 7.71 -8.07
N TRP A 353 19.98 7.83 -8.22
CA TRP A 353 19.00 7.51 -7.19
C TRP A 353 18.72 6.01 -7.15
N GLN A 354 19.26 5.30 -6.16
CA GLN A 354 19.05 3.86 -5.99
C GLN A 354 17.81 3.59 -5.14
N HIS A 355 16.97 2.65 -5.58
CA HIS A 355 15.80 2.19 -4.82
C HIS A 355 16.20 1.62 -3.45
N VAL A 356 15.45 1.96 -2.40
CA VAL A 356 15.60 1.40 -1.06
C VAL A 356 14.26 0.80 -0.63
N ASP A 357 14.27 -0.49 -0.35
CA ASP A 357 13.07 -1.27 -0.07
C ASP A 357 12.41 -0.84 1.25
N ASP A 358 11.08 -0.79 1.29
CA ASP A 358 10.30 -0.28 2.44
C ASP A 358 10.68 -0.96 3.77
N GLU A 359 11.04 -2.25 3.76
CA GLU A 359 11.52 -2.97 4.96
C GLU A 359 12.80 -2.37 5.55
N LYS A 360 13.75 -1.93 4.70
CA LYS A 360 14.99 -1.27 5.14
C LYS A 360 14.67 0.09 5.76
N ILE A 361 13.72 0.83 5.19
CA ILE A 361 13.20 2.08 5.74
C ILE A 361 12.54 1.84 7.11
N TYR A 362 11.68 0.82 7.23
CA TYR A 362 11.07 0.44 8.51
C TYR A 362 12.13 0.05 9.55
N LYS A 363 13.17 -0.71 9.18
CA LYS A 363 14.28 -1.09 10.07
C LYS A 363 15.09 0.13 10.52
N MET A 364 15.38 1.08 9.63
CA MET A 364 16.04 2.34 9.98
C MET A 364 15.21 3.18 10.98
N ILE A 365 13.90 3.27 10.77
CA ILE A 365 12.99 3.97 11.68
C ILE A 365 12.91 3.23 13.03
N ALA A 366 12.83 1.91 13.04
CA ALA A 366 12.77 1.09 14.26
C ALA A 366 14.03 1.29 15.14
N VAL A 367 15.23 1.18 14.58
CA VAL A 367 16.50 1.43 15.30
C VAL A 367 16.58 2.86 15.85
N ALA A 368 15.92 3.82 15.19
CA ALA A 368 15.81 5.18 15.71
C ALA A 368 14.79 5.31 16.87
N THR A 369 13.71 4.49 16.90
CA THR A 369 12.73 4.48 18.02
C THR A 369 13.31 4.03 19.36
N GLU A 370 14.34 3.20 19.35
CA GLU A 370 15.01 2.71 20.56
C GLU A 370 15.78 3.82 21.29
N LYS A 371 16.39 4.73 20.52
CA LYS A 371 17.25 5.81 21.05
C LYS A 371 16.47 7.06 21.43
N VAL A 372 15.39 7.37 20.70
CA VAL A 372 14.65 8.62 20.83
C VAL A 372 13.83 8.70 22.12
N PHE A 373 13.97 9.81 22.83
CA PHE A 373 13.27 10.07 24.08
C PHE A 373 12.54 11.41 24.08
N ARG A 374 11.62 11.54 25.04
CA ARG A 374 10.91 12.76 25.38
C ARG A 374 11.09 13.09 26.86
N LEU A 375 11.50 14.31 27.16
CA LEU A 375 11.56 14.83 28.51
C LEU A 375 10.16 15.18 29.01
N LYS A 376 9.80 14.66 30.19
CA LYS A 376 8.52 14.89 30.86
C LYS A 376 8.77 15.42 32.27
N ARG A 377 8.03 16.44 32.68
CA ARG A 377 8.14 17.01 34.03
C ARG A 377 7.09 16.40 34.97
N PHE A 378 7.55 15.69 35.98
CA PHE A 378 6.76 15.19 37.10
C PHE A 378 6.81 16.18 38.27
N LYS A 379 5.83 16.13 39.18
CA LYS A 379 5.73 17.08 40.30
C LYS A 379 6.81 16.87 41.36
N GLU A 380 7.18 15.62 41.60
CA GLU A 380 8.05 15.20 42.70
C GLU A 380 9.48 14.92 42.24
N GLU A 381 9.64 14.24 41.10
CA GLU A 381 10.94 13.78 40.56
C GLU A 381 11.64 14.82 39.65
N GLY A 382 10.95 15.87 39.21
CA GLY A 382 11.53 16.88 38.32
C GLY A 382 11.38 16.52 36.84
N TRP A 383 12.46 16.62 36.06
CA TRP A 383 12.47 16.26 34.63
C TRP A 383 13.05 14.86 34.47
N VAL A 384 12.32 13.98 33.77
CA VAL A 384 12.70 12.58 33.53
C VAL A 384 12.54 12.28 32.04
N ALA A 385 13.45 11.50 31.46
CA ALA A 385 13.31 11.02 30.09
C ALA A 385 12.34 9.83 30.01
N THR A 386 11.58 9.77 28.93
CA THR A 386 10.66 8.67 28.61
C THR A 386 10.87 8.25 27.16
N TYR A 387 10.76 6.94 26.88
CA TYR A 387 10.98 6.36 25.55
C TYR A 387 9.65 5.81 24.99
N PRO A 388 8.64 6.65 24.69
CA PRO A 388 7.30 6.19 24.30
C PRO A 388 7.21 5.72 22.85
N TYR A 389 8.31 5.78 22.08
CA TYR A 389 8.29 5.73 20.62
C TYR A 389 8.61 4.35 20.03
N ALA A 390 9.15 3.42 20.82
CA ALA A 390 9.44 2.04 20.43
C ALA A 390 8.15 1.19 20.31
N THR A 391 7.25 1.57 19.39
CA THR A 391 6.02 0.86 19.08
C THR A 391 5.71 0.89 17.59
N LYS A 392 5.10 -0.19 17.07
CA LYS A 392 4.73 -0.34 15.65
C LYS A 392 3.94 0.86 15.10
N ALA A 393 2.99 1.39 15.87
CA ALA A 393 2.18 2.54 15.45
C ALA A 393 2.98 3.84 15.22
N HIS A 394 4.06 4.08 15.98
CA HIS A 394 4.95 5.22 15.72
C HIS A 394 5.83 4.98 14.49
N ILE A 395 6.32 3.74 14.31
CA ILE A 395 7.10 3.33 13.14
C ILE A 395 6.27 3.54 11.86
N GLU A 396 5.00 3.12 11.85
CA GLU A 396 4.06 3.30 10.74
C GLU A 396 3.70 4.78 10.49
N SER A 397 3.47 5.57 11.55
CA SER A 397 3.22 7.02 11.45
C SER A 397 4.41 7.78 10.84
N ALA A 398 5.63 7.54 11.35
CA ALA A 398 6.84 8.16 10.86
C ALA A 398 7.22 7.71 9.43
N PHE A 399 7.00 6.45 9.07
CA PHE A 399 7.14 5.96 7.69
C PHE A 399 6.19 6.71 6.74
N GLY A 400 4.90 6.77 7.08
CA GLY A 400 3.89 7.47 6.27
C GLY A 400 4.18 8.97 6.13
N PHE A 401 4.55 9.63 7.23
CA PHE A 401 4.94 11.04 7.28
C PHE A 401 6.17 11.32 6.40
N CYS A 402 7.24 10.53 6.53
CA CYS A 402 8.43 10.69 5.71
C CYS A 402 8.15 10.40 4.23
N ARG A 403 7.32 9.39 3.91
CA ARG A 403 6.96 9.07 2.54
C ARG A 403 6.23 10.21 1.83
N ILE A 404 5.39 10.96 2.55
CA ILE A 404 4.72 12.16 2.04
C ILE A 404 5.72 13.32 1.92
N HIS A 405 6.51 13.61 2.97
CA HIS A 405 7.42 14.76 2.98
C HIS A 405 8.67 14.63 2.09
N LEU A 406 8.96 13.43 1.59
CA LEU A 406 10.04 13.17 0.62
C LEU A 406 9.54 13.03 -0.83
N LEU A 407 8.22 13.05 -1.07
CA LEU A 407 7.63 12.83 -2.38
C LEU A 407 8.04 13.94 -3.37
N LEU A 408 8.60 13.55 -4.52
CA LEU A 408 8.83 14.46 -5.63
C LEU A 408 7.61 14.44 -6.57
N GLU A 409 6.80 15.49 -6.54
CA GLU A 409 5.59 15.60 -7.38
C GLU A 409 5.90 15.85 -8.87
N ASN A 410 6.97 16.60 -9.15
CA ASN A 410 7.37 17.01 -10.50
C ASN A 410 8.78 16.51 -10.83
N ILE A 411 8.90 15.26 -11.31
CA ILE A 411 10.16 14.69 -11.78
C ILE A 411 10.42 15.15 -13.23
N PRO A 412 11.58 15.76 -13.55
CA PRO A 412 11.91 16.15 -14.91
C PRO A 412 12.07 14.93 -15.84
N ASN A 413 11.61 15.03 -17.08
CA ASN A 413 11.53 13.91 -18.01
C ASN A 413 12.87 13.61 -18.73
N ASN A 414 13.91 13.30 -17.94
CA ASN A 414 15.28 13.14 -18.41
C ASN A 414 15.56 11.76 -19.06
N ARG A 415 14.58 11.20 -19.77
CA ARG A 415 14.65 9.90 -20.48
C ARG A 415 15.68 9.83 -21.61
N HIS A 416 16.36 10.93 -21.91
CA HIS A 416 17.45 11.00 -22.88
C HIS A 416 18.83 10.91 -22.21
N LEU A 417 18.91 10.89 -20.88
CA LEU A 417 20.15 10.77 -20.13
C LEU A 417 20.40 9.33 -19.64
N ARG A 418 21.66 8.90 -19.67
CA ARG A 418 22.13 7.66 -19.05
C ARG A 418 23.34 7.93 -18.17
N ALA A 419 23.26 7.56 -16.90
CA ALA A 419 24.42 7.56 -16.01
C ALA A 419 25.26 6.28 -16.18
N PHE A 420 26.58 6.47 -16.23
CA PHE A 420 27.62 5.45 -16.15
C PHE A 420 28.38 5.61 -14.82
N LEU A 421 29.51 4.91 -14.62
CA LEU A 421 30.31 5.07 -13.39
C LEU A 421 31.13 6.37 -13.35
N ASN A 422 31.44 6.96 -14.52
CA ASN A 422 32.31 8.13 -14.67
C ASN A 422 31.60 9.41 -15.16
N VAL A 423 30.52 9.26 -15.96
CA VAL A 423 29.82 10.39 -16.61
C VAL A 423 28.32 10.11 -16.76
N THR A 424 27.52 11.17 -16.83
CA THR A 424 26.17 11.11 -17.40
C THR A 424 26.25 11.47 -18.88
N VAL A 425 25.66 10.66 -19.76
CA VAL A 425 25.65 10.88 -21.22
C VAL A 425 24.25 11.29 -21.66
N ASN A 426 24.17 12.31 -22.51
CA ASN A 426 22.97 12.62 -23.28
C ASN A 426 22.96 11.78 -24.56
N MET A 427 22.06 10.79 -24.62
CA MET A 427 22.01 9.80 -25.70
C MET A 427 21.50 10.37 -27.04
N VAL A 428 20.99 11.61 -27.06
CA VAL A 428 20.57 12.28 -28.30
C VAL A 428 21.70 13.11 -28.92
N SER A 429 22.60 13.69 -28.11
CA SER A 429 23.72 14.52 -28.57
C SER A 429 25.10 13.84 -28.50
N GLY A 430 25.22 12.74 -27.73
CA GLY A 430 26.51 12.11 -27.38
C GLY A 430 27.30 12.86 -26.30
N GLU A 431 26.75 13.96 -25.76
CA GLU A 431 27.42 14.84 -24.81
C GLU A 431 27.65 14.16 -23.45
N GLN A 432 28.87 14.29 -22.92
CA GLN A 432 29.27 13.75 -21.61
C GLN A 432 29.28 14.87 -20.56
N MET A 433 28.62 14.63 -19.45
CA MET A 433 28.39 15.59 -18.36
C MET A 433 28.77 14.96 -17.01
N PRO A 434 29.12 15.78 -15.99
CA PRO A 434 29.25 15.29 -14.62
C PRO A 434 27.88 14.82 -14.08
N HIS A 435 27.88 13.90 -13.11
CA HIS A 435 26.63 13.46 -12.48
C HIS A 435 25.94 14.58 -11.71
N ASN A 436 24.63 14.74 -11.94
CA ASN A 436 23.79 15.70 -11.25
C ASN A 436 22.60 15.00 -10.60
N LYS A 437 22.42 15.20 -9.29
CA LYS A 437 21.29 14.63 -8.53
C LYS A 437 19.94 15.17 -9.01
N GLU A 438 19.90 16.39 -9.52
CA GLU A 438 18.68 17.01 -10.05
C GLU A 438 18.29 16.47 -11.45
N ASP A 439 19.07 15.53 -12.02
CA ASP A 439 18.67 14.78 -13.21
C ASP A 439 17.62 13.69 -12.87
N TYR A 440 17.49 13.32 -11.59
CA TYR A 440 16.57 12.29 -11.06
C TYR A 440 16.66 10.90 -11.71
N LEU A 441 17.85 10.54 -12.22
CA LEU A 441 18.10 9.23 -12.83
C LEU A 441 18.06 8.11 -11.78
N THR A 442 17.18 7.12 -11.98
CA THR A 442 16.94 6.00 -11.05
C THR A 442 17.73 4.73 -11.36
N SER A 443 18.57 4.76 -12.41
CA SER A 443 19.44 3.65 -12.80
C SER A 443 20.72 4.17 -13.45
N TYR A 444 21.84 3.50 -13.17
CA TYR A 444 23.13 3.75 -13.79
C TYR A 444 23.78 2.42 -14.19
N ILE A 445 24.74 2.51 -15.10
CA ILE A 445 25.57 1.40 -15.56
C ILE A 445 26.88 1.44 -14.76
N PRO A 446 27.24 0.40 -13.97
CA PRO A 446 28.37 0.46 -13.03
C PRO A 446 29.73 0.24 -13.69
N TYR A 447 29.88 0.68 -14.94
CA TYR A 447 31.08 0.58 -15.76
C TYR A 447 31.40 1.95 -16.35
N ASN A 448 32.67 2.21 -16.63
CA ASN A 448 33.09 3.47 -17.26
C ASN A 448 32.68 3.49 -18.74
N TYR A 449 32.11 4.60 -19.21
CA TYR A 449 31.88 4.84 -20.63
C TYR A 449 33.09 5.52 -21.27
N VAL A 450 33.46 5.07 -22.47
CA VAL A 450 34.44 5.72 -23.35
C VAL A 450 33.90 5.58 -24.78
N PRO A 451 33.61 6.68 -25.51
CA PRO A 451 32.97 6.59 -26.82
C PRO A 451 33.82 5.83 -27.86
N ASP A 452 33.15 5.36 -28.93
CA ASP A 452 33.75 4.87 -30.18
C ASP A 452 34.73 3.68 -30.05
N ARG A 453 34.55 2.84 -29.03
CA ARG A 453 35.31 1.60 -28.87
C ARG A 453 34.95 0.55 -29.94
N PRO A 454 35.94 -0.19 -30.47
CA PRO A 454 35.69 -1.35 -31.33
C PRO A 454 35.11 -2.52 -30.53
N ILE A 455 34.56 -3.52 -31.22
CA ILE A 455 34.11 -4.76 -30.57
C ILE A 455 35.32 -5.51 -29.96
N PRO A 456 35.27 -5.91 -28.67
CA PRO A 456 36.33 -6.72 -28.06
C PRO A 456 36.46 -8.10 -28.69
N THR A 457 37.68 -8.63 -28.70
CA THR A 457 38.03 -9.85 -29.46
C THR A 457 37.28 -11.08 -28.95
N HIS A 458 37.29 -11.35 -27.64
CA HIS A 458 36.64 -12.56 -27.11
C HIS A 458 35.12 -12.49 -27.31
N PHE A 459 34.50 -11.32 -27.13
CA PHE A 459 33.09 -11.12 -27.44
C PHE A 459 32.77 -11.32 -28.94
N HIS A 460 33.58 -10.77 -29.84
CA HIS A 460 33.40 -10.97 -31.28
C HIS A 460 33.49 -12.46 -31.68
N GLU A 461 34.49 -13.17 -31.17
CA GLU A 461 34.68 -14.61 -31.41
C GLU A 461 33.51 -15.43 -30.85
N PHE A 462 33.03 -15.12 -29.63
CA PHE A 462 31.85 -15.74 -29.04
C PHE A 462 30.59 -15.55 -29.89
N LEU A 463 30.29 -14.31 -30.31
CA LEU A 463 29.12 -14.04 -31.16
C LEU A 463 29.22 -14.79 -32.49
N LYS A 464 30.39 -14.77 -33.13
CA LYS A 464 30.64 -15.45 -34.39
C LYS A 464 30.52 -16.98 -34.28
N ALA A 465 30.93 -17.57 -33.15
CA ALA A 465 30.87 -19.00 -32.90
C ALA A 465 29.47 -19.50 -32.51
N SER A 466 28.73 -18.75 -31.69
CA SER A 466 27.42 -19.18 -31.15
C SER A 466 26.24 -18.75 -32.01
N TYR A 467 26.30 -17.57 -32.65
CA TYR A 467 25.18 -16.96 -33.37
C TYR A 467 25.46 -16.77 -34.87
N GLY A 468 26.71 -16.57 -35.26
CA GLY A 468 27.13 -16.28 -36.63
C GLY A 468 27.34 -14.78 -36.87
N SER A 469 28.20 -14.44 -37.83
CA SER A 469 28.53 -13.03 -38.15
C SER A 469 27.34 -12.22 -38.66
N ASP A 470 26.35 -12.89 -39.24
CA ASP A 470 25.08 -12.33 -39.70
C ASP A 470 24.16 -11.85 -38.56
N MET A 471 24.32 -12.40 -37.35
CA MET A 471 23.58 -11.96 -36.16
C MET A 471 24.24 -10.80 -35.42
N ILE A 472 25.50 -10.45 -35.71
CA ILE A 472 26.24 -9.41 -34.97
C ILE A 472 25.55 -8.03 -35.01
N PRO A 473 25.04 -7.53 -36.16
CA PRO A 473 24.33 -6.24 -36.19
C PRO A 473 23.03 -6.24 -35.38
N VAL A 474 22.28 -7.35 -35.41
CA VAL A 474 21.05 -7.53 -34.61
C VAL A 474 21.38 -7.53 -33.11
N ILE A 475 22.41 -8.28 -32.71
CA ILE A 475 22.85 -8.34 -31.32
C ILE A 475 23.40 -6.98 -30.87
N ARG A 476 24.10 -6.23 -31.73
CA ARG A 476 24.51 -4.83 -31.47
C ARG A 476 23.29 -3.94 -31.23
N ALA A 477 22.28 -4.01 -32.08
CA ALA A 477 21.07 -3.18 -31.98
C ALA A 477 20.29 -3.45 -30.68
N PHE A 478 20.10 -4.72 -30.30
CA PHE A 478 19.48 -5.06 -29.01
C PHE A 478 20.35 -4.68 -27.81
N THR A 479 21.67 -4.88 -27.88
CA THR A 479 22.60 -4.44 -26.83
C THR A 479 22.52 -2.92 -26.64
N SER A 480 22.46 -2.15 -27.75
CA SER A 480 22.25 -0.71 -27.74
C SER A 480 20.90 -0.31 -27.13
N MET A 481 19.81 -1.01 -27.48
CA MET A 481 18.46 -0.81 -26.92
C MET A 481 18.37 -1.04 -25.40
N PHE A 482 19.18 -1.96 -24.85
CA PHE A 482 19.26 -2.20 -23.41
C PHE A 482 19.98 -1.09 -22.64
N LEU A 483 20.88 -0.36 -23.31
CA LEU A 483 21.71 0.69 -22.72
C LEU A 483 21.04 2.06 -22.91
N ASP A 484 20.55 2.36 -24.12
CA ASP A 484 19.92 3.64 -24.49
C ASP A 484 18.41 3.69 -24.14
N PRO A 485 17.98 4.54 -23.19
CA PRO A 485 16.57 4.73 -22.85
C PRO A 485 15.73 5.39 -23.97
N THR A 486 16.34 6.00 -24.98
CA THR A 486 15.65 6.63 -26.13
C THR A 486 15.20 5.65 -27.21
N ALA A 487 15.78 4.43 -27.25
CA ALA A 487 15.47 3.43 -28.26
C ALA A 487 13.97 3.03 -28.26
N PRO A 488 13.39 2.61 -29.39
CA PRO A 488 11.98 2.27 -29.50
C PRO A 488 11.57 1.13 -28.55
N TYR A 489 10.31 1.12 -28.14
CA TYR A 489 9.68 0.03 -27.38
C TYR A 489 8.83 -0.84 -28.34
N GLY A 490 8.27 -1.94 -27.84
CA GLY A 490 7.47 -2.87 -28.66
C GLY A 490 8.25 -4.02 -29.29
N LYS A 491 9.53 -4.21 -28.94
CA LYS A 491 10.37 -5.34 -29.38
C LYS A 491 11.21 -5.91 -28.23
N PHE A 492 11.48 -7.21 -28.25
CA PHE A 492 12.44 -7.90 -27.37
C PHE A 492 13.17 -9.02 -28.12
N PRO A 493 14.44 -9.32 -27.80
CA PRO A 493 15.15 -10.44 -28.38
C PRO A 493 14.71 -11.75 -27.70
N HIS A 494 14.43 -12.75 -28.53
CA HIS A 494 14.09 -14.10 -28.12
C HIS A 494 15.22 -15.04 -28.56
N LEU A 495 16.08 -15.42 -27.61
CA LEU A 495 17.22 -16.30 -27.84
C LEU A 495 16.73 -17.75 -28.00
N LEU A 496 17.00 -18.38 -29.15
CA LEU A 496 16.44 -19.68 -29.53
C LEU A 496 17.53 -20.71 -29.88
N GLY A 497 17.37 -21.93 -29.38
CA GLY A 497 18.22 -23.08 -29.69
C GLY A 497 18.64 -23.88 -28.46
N GLN A 498 19.40 -24.96 -28.68
CA GLN A 498 19.71 -25.96 -27.66
C GLN A 498 20.44 -25.41 -26.42
N SER A 499 20.42 -26.17 -25.33
CA SER A 499 21.20 -25.85 -24.12
C SER A 499 22.71 -25.91 -24.39
N GLY A 500 23.51 -25.21 -23.59
CA GLY A 500 24.97 -25.12 -23.72
C GLY A 500 25.48 -24.23 -24.87
N GLY A 501 24.68 -23.95 -25.91
CA GLY A 501 25.14 -23.24 -27.12
C GLY A 501 25.39 -21.73 -27.00
N GLY A 502 25.26 -21.13 -25.81
CA GLY A 502 25.61 -19.72 -25.56
C GLY A 502 24.49 -18.79 -25.07
N LYS A 503 23.21 -19.18 -25.16
CA LYS A 503 22.04 -18.35 -24.76
C LYS A 503 22.22 -17.67 -23.39
N GLY A 504 22.48 -18.49 -22.37
CA GLY A 504 22.65 -18.01 -20.99
C GLY A 504 23.90 -17.17 -20.78
N THR A 505 24.90 -17.24 -21.66
CA THR A 505 26.10 -16.36 -21.59
C THR A 505 25.77 -14.96 -22.10
N LEU A 506 25.12 -14.83 -23.27
CA LEU A 506 24.66 -13.53 -23.77
C LEU A 506 23.59 -12.90 -22.86
N GLY A 507 22.64 -13.70 -22.37
CA GLY A 507 21.61 -13.23 -21.44
C GLY A 507 22.17 -12.73 -20.10
N ARG A 508 23.13 -13.47 -19.50
CA ARG A 508 23.82 -13.00 -18.28
C ARG A 508 24.64 -11.74 -18.54
N LEU A 509 25.33 -11.62 -19.68
CA LEU A 509 26.05 -10.41 -20.08
C LEU A 509 25.11 -9.19 -20.14
N TRP A 510 23.97 -9.30 -20.84
CA TRP A 510 22.97 -8.22 -20.88
C TRP A 510 22.43 -7.87 -19.49
N SER A 511 22.17 -8.85 -18.63
CA SER A 511 21.74 -8.62 -17.25
C SER A 511 22.84 -8.02 -16.34
N SER A 512 24.12 -8.21 -16.67
CA SER A 512 25.25 -7.67 -15.89
C SER A 512 25.45 -6.16 -16.07
N PHE A 513 24.96 -5.56 -17.17
CA PHE A 513 25.12 -4.13 -17.47
C PHE A 513 24.57 -3.16 -16.41
N TYR A 514 23.73 -3.63 -15.48
CA TYR A 514 23.16 -2.85 -14.39
C TYR A 514 23.54 -3.41 -12.99
N GLY A 515 24.55 -4.28 -12.92
CA GLY A 515 25.08 -4.90 -11.70
C GLY A 515 24.16 -5.89 -10.97
N ASN A 516 22.84 -5.82 -11.20
CA ASN A 516 21.83 -6.66 -10.57
C ASN A 516 21.02 -7.41 -11.63
N SER A 517 21.22 -8.72 -11.74
CA SER A 517 20.35 -9.59 -12.55
C SER A 517 18.96 -9.69 -11.92
N ALA A 518 17.93 -9.23 -12.64
CA ALA A 518 16.53 -9.46 -12.29
C ALA A 518 15.86 -10.33 -13.37
N GLY A 519 15.04 -11.29 -12.95
CA GLY A 519 14.29 -12.16 -13.84
C GLY A 519 13.39 -13.14 -13.10
N CYS A 520 12.55 -13.87 -13.85
CA CYS A 520 11.73 -14.97 -13.34
C CYS A 520 11.57 -16.06 -14.42
N GLY A 521 11.34 -17.31 -14.03
CA GLY A 521 11.17 -18.43 -14.98
C GLY A 521 9.85 -18.41 -15.76
N GLU A 522 8.84 -17.68 -15.28
CA GLU A 522 7.49 -17.66 -15.86
C GLU A 522 6.92 -16.25 -16.01
N PHE A 523 6.15 -16.05 -17.09
CA PHE A 523 5.39 -14.82 -17.37
C PHE A 523 4.21 -14.59 -16.39
N SER A 524 3.73 -15.65 -15.74
CA SER A 524 2.65 -15.64 -14.73
C SER A 524 2.88 -14.58 -13.65
N ASN A 525 4.13 -14.45 -13.18
CA ASN A 525 4.59 -13.51 -12.16
C ASN A 525 4.43 -12.02 -12.55
N LEU A 526 4.22 -11.71 -13.84
CA LEU A 526 3.99 -10.34 -14.33
C LEU A 526 2.51 -10.05 -14.65
N ALA A 527 1.62 -11.03 -14.49
CA ALA A 527 0.18 -10.88 -14.76
C ALA A 527 -0.54 -10.01 -13.70
N THR A 528 -0.11 -10.06 -12.43
CA THR A 528 -0.74 -9.33 -11.32
C THR A 528 -0.15 -7.94 -11.09
N PRO A 529 -0.93 -6.95 -10.58
CA PRO A 529 -0.40 -5.65 -10.13
C PRO A 529 0.71 -5.76 -9.08
N GLU A 530 0.62 -6.77 -8.22
CA GLU A 530 1.55 -7.04 -7.12
C GLU A 530 2.88 -7.59 -7.66
N GLY A 531 2.83 -8.60 -8.53
CA GLY A 531 4.01 -9.20 -9.13
C GLY A 531 4.77 -8.22 -10.02
N ARG A 532 4.08 -7.37 -10.80
CA ARG A 532 4.71 -6.26 -11.53
C ARG A 532 5.44 -5.29 -10.59
N TYR A 533 4.81 -4.92 -9.46
CA TYR A 533 5.45 -4.01 -8.50
C TYR A 533 6.69 -4.64 -7.87
N GLN A 534 6.64 -5.92 -7.49
CA GLN A 534 7.76 -6.64 -6.88
C GLN A 534 8.92 -6.85 -7.86
N HIS A 535 8.66 -7.33 -9.07
CA HIS A 535 9.70 -7.79 -10.00
C HIS A 535 10.31 -6.68 -10.85
N LEU A 536 9.56 -5.63 -11.18
CA LEU A 536 9.97 -4.61 -12.17
C LEU A 536 10.43 -3.28 -11.55
N THR A 537 10.08 -2.99 -10.30
CA THR A 537 10.43 -1.71 -9.66
C THR A 537 11.94 -1.58 -9.45
N GLY A 538 12.48 -0.42 -9.82
CA GLY A 538 13.93 -0.16 -9.78
C GLY A 538 14.77 -0.95 -10.79
N LYS A 539 14.17 -1.63 -11.77
CA LYS A 539 14.89 -2.39 -12.82
C LYS A 539 14.96 -1.60 -14.12
N ALA A 540 16.02 -1.82 -14.90
CA ALA A 540 16.16 -1.31 -16.28
C ALA A 540 16.08 -2.43 -17.32
N ILE A 541 16.55 -3.63 -16.97
CA ILE A 541 16.44 -4.86 -17.77
C ILE A 541 15.86 -5.98 -16.91
N PHE A 542 15.10 -6.89 -17.54
CA PHE A 542 14.48 -8.04 -16.89
C PHE A 542 14.57 -9.29 -17.79
N ALA A 543 15.06 -10.39 -17.22
CA ALA A 543 15.28 -11.65 -17.90
C ALA A 543 14.11 -12.63 -17.72
N ILE A 544 13.78 -13.38 -18.76
CA ILE A 544 12.93 -14.57 -18.65
C ILE A 544 13.71 -15.76 -19.26
N PRO A 545 14.62 -16.38 -18.48
CA PRO A 545 15.53 -17.41 -18.98
C PRO A 545 14.86 -18.79 -19.11
N ASP A 546 15.24 -19.51 -20.16
CA ASP A 546 14.94 -20.92 -20.42
C ASP A 546 13.48 -21.36 -20.20
N VAL A 547 12.55 -20.59 -20.76
CA VAL A 547 11.12 -20.95 -20.86
C VAL A 547 10.93 -22.15 -21.79
N GLY A 548 9.92 -22.99 -21.51
CA GLY A 548 9.44 -24.02 -22.42
C GLY A 548 7.97 -24.36 -22.20
N GLY A 549 7.38 -25.14 -23.10
CA GLY A 549 5.99 -25.60 -22.99
C GLY A 549 4.95 -24.53 -23.36
N PHE A 550 3.80 -24.59 -22.69
CA PHE A 550 2.62 -23.75 -22.98
C PHE A 550 2.53 -22.53 -22.08
N VAL A 551 2.53 -21.34 -22.71
CA VAL A 551 2.62 -20.05 -22.03
C VAL A 551 1.29 -19.30 -22.11
N GLN A 552 0.75 -18.96 -20.94
CA GLN A 552 -0.51 -18.22 -20.75
C GLN A 552 -0.28 -16.80 -20.20
N GLY A 553 -1.32 -15.97 -20.17
CA GLY A 553 -1.32 -14.69 -19.45
C GLY A 553 -0.49 -13.55 -20.07
N LEU A 554 0.10 -13.77 -21.25
CA LEU A 554 1.06 -12.88 -21.93
C LEU A 554 0.54 -11.46 -22.24
N ARG A 555 -0.76 -11.19 -22.14
CA ARG A 555 -1.33 -9.85 -22.40
C ARG A 555 -0.72 -8.75 -21.53
N ALA A 556 -0.37 -9.05 -20.28
CA ALA A 556 0.33 -8.09 -19.42
C ALA A 556 1.78 -7.87 -19.86
N PHE A 557 2.47 -8.93 -20.31
CA PHE A 557 3.84 -8.85 -20.82
C PHE A 557 3.91 -8.04 -22.13
N TYR A 558 2.94 -8.18 -23.04
CA TYR A 558 2.88 -7.36 -24.26
C TYR A 558 2.77 -5.86 -23.96
N GLU A 559 1.89 -5.46 -23.05
CA GLU A 559 1.72 -4.07 -22.62
C GLU A 559 3.01 -3.52 -21.96
N LEU A 560 3.73 -4.35 -21.20
CA LEU A 560 5.03 -3.98 -20.60
C LEU A 560 6.13 -3.81 -21.65
N VAL A 561 6.21 -4.68 -22.67
CA VAL A 561 7.16 -4.57 -23.79
C VAL A 561 6.91 -3.29 -24.61
N ASP A 562 5.65 -2.89 -24.77
CA ASP A 562 5.25 -1.62 -25.40
C ASP A 562 5.48 -0.39 -24.49
N ASN A 563 5.88 -0.60 -23.23
CA ASN A 563 5.98 0.41 -22.17
C ASN A 563 4.66 1.19 -21.98
N GLY A 564 3.55 0.45 -22.02
CA GLY A 564 2.23 0.86 -21.59
C GLY A 564 2.17 1.14 -20.08
N ALA A 565 1.12 1.84 -19.65
CA ALA A 565 0.93 2.18 -18.24
C ALA A 565 -0.01 1.15 -17.60
N MET A 566 0.51 0.29 -16.72
CA MET A 566 -0.29 -0.72 -16.03
C MET A 566 -0.42 -0.43 -14.54
N SER A 567 -1.54 -0.85 -13.95
CA SER A 567 -1.73 -0.83 -12.50
C SER A 567 -0.68 -1.71 -11.80
N ALA A 568 -0.07 -1.14 -10.78
CA ALA A 568 0.91 -1.71 -9.85
C ALA A 568 0.34 -1.65 -8.44
N ARG A 569 0.67 -2.60 -7.54
CA ARG A 569 0.28 -2.51 -6.13
C ARG A 569 1.40 -3.05 -5.23
N ALA A 570 1.86 -2.23 -4.27
CA ALA A 570 2.71 -2.73 -3.19
C ALA A 570 1.91 -3.66 -2.26
N LEU A 571 2.51 -4.73 -1.72
CA LEU A 571 1.82 -5.60 -0.77
C LEU A 571 1.23 -4.79 0.39
N PHE A 572 0.03 -5.16 0.83
CA PHE A 572 -0.75 -4.48 1.88
C PHE A 572 -1.16 -3.01 1.58
N SER A 573 -0.89 -2.48 0.37
CA SER A 573 -1.42 -1.19 -0.08
C SER A 573 -2.83 -1.33 -0.67
N SER A 574 -3.78 -0.54 -0.21
CA SER A 574 -5.09 -0.38 -0.87
C SER A 574 -5.01 0.40 -2.19
N VAL A 575 -3.97 1.22 -2.36
CA VAL A 575 -3.76 2.07 -3.55
C VAL A 575 -2.97 1.31 -4.61
N ALA A 576 -3.48 1.33 -5.85
CA ALA A 576 -2.92 0.59 -6.99
C ALA A 576 -2.61 1.50 -8.20
N PRO A 577 -1.60 2.39 -8.11
CA PRO A 577 -1.29 3.40 -9.14
C PRO A 577 -0.95 2.79 -10.50
N SER A 578 -1.18 3.55 -11.58
CA SER A 578 -0.71 3.16 -12.93
C SER A 578 0.72 3.64 -13.16
N ILE A 579 1.62 2.73 -13.55
CA ILE A 579 3.06 2.97 -13.68
C ILE A 579 3.54 2.58 -15.08
N LYS A 580 4.47 3.36 -15.62
CA LYS A 580 5.33 2.99 -16.77
C LYS A 580 6.73 2.67 -16.27
N TRP A 581 7.09 1.38 -16.22
CA TRP A 581 8.37 0.94 -15.65
C TRP A 581 9.58 1.24 -16.55
N ASN A 582 9.40 1.31 -17.88
CA ASN A 582 10.50 1.53 -18.84
C ASN A 582 11.57 0.41 -18.81
N VAL A 583 11.19 -0.77 -18.31
CA VAL A 583 12.00 -1.98 -18.31
C VAL A 583 12.10 -2.54 -19.73
N ARG A 584 13.29 -3.01 -20.09
CA ARG A 584 13.54 -3.82 -21.29
C ARG A 584 13.54 -5.30 -20.93
N PHE A 585 13.08 -6.14 -21.85
CA PHE A 585 12.97 -7.59 -21.63
C PHE A 585 13.90 -8.36 -22.57
N TRP A 586 14.39 -9.52 -22.13
CA TRP A 586 14.90 -10.57 -23.01
C TRP A 586 14.33 -11.93 -22.58
N VAL A 587 14.09 -12.80 -23.56
CA VAL A 587 13.54 -14.16 -23.34
C VAL A 587 14.51 -15.17 -23.93
N ALA A 588 14.68 -16.33 -23.29
CA ALA A 588 15.34 -17.47 -23.90
C ALA A 588 14.46 -18.72 -23.80
N SER A 589 14.53 -19.59 -24.81
CA SER A 589 13.94 -20.92 -24.76
C SER A 589 14.81 -21.93 -25.52
N VAL A 590 14.61 -23.23 -25.21
CA VAL A 590 15.31 -24.32 -25.91
C VAL A 590 14.72 -24.54 -27.31
N ASP A 591 13.41 -24.33 -27.44
CA ASP A 591 12.57 -24.63 -28.60
C ASP A 591 11.50 -23.52 -28.74
N HIS A 592 10.65 -23.59 -29.76
CA HIS A 592 9.55 -22.65 -29.98
C HIS A 592 8.54 -22.68 -28.81
N LEU A 593 8.09 -21.50 -28.38
CA LEU A 593 7.12 -21.37 -27.28
C LEU A 593 5.70 -21.57 -27.80
N GLN A 594 4.93 -22.42 -27.11
CA GLN A 594 3.54 -22.67 -27.42
C GLN A 594 2.71 -21.58 -26.72
N ILE A 595 1.91 -20.81 -27.46
CA ILE A 595 1.36 -19.54 -26.95
C ILE A 595 -0.16 -19.54 -26.94
N GLU A 596 -0.74 -19.18 -25.79
CA GLU A 596 -2.18 -18.96 -25.66
C GLU A 596 -2.65 -17.85 -26.61
N TYR A 597 -3.46 -18.21 -27.60
CA TYR A 597 -3.90 -17.35 -28.71
C TYR A 597 -2.71 -16.68 -29.45
N ALA A 598 -1.82 -17.50 -30.02
CA ALA A 598 -0.60 -17.09 -30.75
C ALA A 598 -0.77 -16.06 -31.89
N GLY A 599 -2.00 -15.70 -32.29
CA GLY A 599 -2.24 -14.66 -33.27
C GLY A 599 -1.80 -13.27 -32.80
N ASP A 600 -0.90 -12.64 -33.57
CA ASP A 600 -0.60 -11.20 -33.60
C ASP A 600 0.14 -10.59 -32.39
N GLY A 601 -0.09 -11.11 -31.16
CA GLY A 601 0.47 -10.55 -29.93
C GLY A 601 1.98 -10.76 -29.77
N TRP A 602 2.45 -11.99 -29.94
CA TRP A 602 3.85 -12.37 -29.78
C TRP A 602 4.70 -12.03 -31.00
N GLU A 603 4.23 -12.40 -32.19
CA GLU A 603 4.95 -12.32 -33.47
C GLU A 603 5.43 -10.89 -33.83
N ARG A 604 4.64 -9.87 -33.47
CA ARG A 604 5.03 -8.46 -33.67
C ARG A 604 6.16 -8.00 -32.75
N ARG A 605 6.31 -8.62 -31.57
CA ARG A 605 7.15 -8.14 -30.46
C ARG A 605 8.42 -8.99 -30.26
N ALA A 606 8.31 -10.31 -30.42
CA ALA A 606 9.44 -11.22 -30.32
C ALA A 606 10.31 -11.14 -31.58
N TYR A 607 11.60 -10.87 -31.38
CA TYR A 607 12.60 -10.91 -32.45
C TYR A 607 13.46 -12.17 -32.24
N PRO A 608 13.26 -13.25 -33.00
CA PRO A 608 13.99 -14.49 -32.79
C PRO A 608 15.46 -14.34 -33.19
N ILE A 609 16.37 -14.69 -32.29
CA ILE A 609 17.83 -14.72 -32.51
C ILE A 609 18.28 -16.18 -32.37
N PRO A 610 18.37 -16.94 -33.47
CA PRO A 610 18.71 -18.35 -33.44
C PRO A 610 20.21 -18.57 -33.28
N LEU A 611 20.57 -19.60 -32.52
CA LEU A 611 21.93 -20.11 -32.39
C LEU A 611 22.35 -20.90 -33.65
N LEU A 612 23.64 -21.20 -33.74
CA LEU A 612 24.18 -22.18 -34.70
C LEU A 612 24.12 -23.59 -34.10
N ASN A 613 23.62 -24.57 -34.87
CA ASN A 613 23.51 -25.98 -34.47
C ASN A 613 24.86 -26.74 -34.40
N LYS A 614 25.93 -26.08 -33.98
CA LYS A 614 27.26 -26.69 -33.79
C LYS A 614 27.55 -26.83 -32.30
N LYS A 615 28.21 -27.93 -31.91
CA LYS A 615 28.85 -28.03 -30.59
C LYS A 615 30.03 -27.05 -30.55
N VAL A 616 29.78 -25.83 -30.09
CA VAL A 616 30.82 -24.85 -29.79
C VAL A 616 31.76 -25.43 -28.74
N GLN A 617 33.06 -25.29 -28.91
CA GLN A 617 34.04 -25.68 -27.89
C GLN A 617 33.87 -24.73 -26.69
N THR A 618 33.38 -25.25 -25.57
CA THR A 618 33.04 -24.45 -24.40
C THR A 618 34.32 -23.93 -23.72
N ASP A 619 34.56 -22.63 -23.79
CA ASP A 619 35.58 -21.95 -22.97
C ASP A 619 35.01 -21.71 -21.55
N PRO A 620 35.54 -22.37 -20.51
CA PRO A 620 35.04 -22.22 -19.14
C PRO A 620 35.28 -20.83 -18.55
N GLN A 621 36.28 -20.09 -19.05
CA GLN A 621 36.66 -18.75 -18.58
C GLN A 621 35.97 -17.63 -19.36
N LEU A 622 35.17 -17.95 -20.39
CA LEU A 622 34.50 -16.95 -21.23
C LEU A 622 33.69 -15.94 -20.42
N GLY A 623 33.04 -16.36 -19.32
CA GLY A 623 32.32 -15.45 -18.43
C GLY A 623 33.22 -14.35 -17.85
N GLN A 624 34.38 -14.73 -17.32
CA GLN A 624 35.37 -13.81 -16.74
C GLN A 624 36.00 -12.89 -17.80
N LYS A 625 36.29 -13.43 -18.99
CA LYS A 625 36.81 -12.64 -20.11
C LYS A 625 35.81 -11.57 -20.55
N LEU A 626 34.56 -11.96 -20.77
CA LEU A 626 33.49 -11.03 -21.13
C LEU A 626 33.25 -9.99 -20.02
N GLU A 627 33.32 -10.39 -18.75
CA GLU A 627 33.20 -9.49 -17.59
C GLU A 627 34.28 -8.40 -17.59
N THR A 628 35.53 -8.73 -17.92
CA THR A 628 36.60 -7.72 -18.13
C THR A 628 36.41 -6.84 -19.37
N GLU A 629 35.64 -7.30 -20.36
CA GLU A 629 35.38 -6.56 -21.62
C GLU A 629 34.09 -5.70 -21.57
N ILE A 630 33.26 -5.78 -20.53
CA ILE A 630 31.92 -5.13 -20.47
C ILE A 630 31.94 -3.65 -20.87
N ALA A 631 32.90 -2.86 -20.38
CA ALA A 631 32.99 -1.43 -20.67
C ALA A 631 33.19 -1.12 -22.17
N ASP A 632 34.02 -1.91 -22.86
CA ASP A 632 34.23 -1.77 -24.29
C ASP A 632 33.06 -2.37 -25.10
N ILE A 633 32.39 -3.43 -24.62
CA ILE A 633 31.16 -3.98 -25.23
C ILE A 633 30.02 -2.94 -25.21
N ILE A 634 29.81 -2.30 -24.07
CA ILE A 634 28.83 -1.20 -23.88
C ILE A 634 29.11 -0.08 -24.87
N SER A 635 30.38 0.33 -24.94
CA SER A 635 30.83 1.44 -25.77
C SER A 635 30.70 1.13 -27.27
N TRP A 636 31.04 -0.10 -27.69
CA TRP A 636 30.80 -0.59 -29.06
C TRP A 636 29.32 -0.61 -29.43
N ALA A 637 28.43 -0.99 -28.51
CA ALA A 637 26.99 -1.04 -28.76
C ALA A 637 26.35 0.36 -28.85
N LEU A 638 26.88 1.32 -28.09
CA LEU A 638 26.40 2.71 -28.09
C LEU A 638 26.98 3.54 -29.24
N ALA A 639 28.15 3.18 -29.79
CA ALA A 639 28.68 3.70 -31.06
C ALA A 639 27.91 3.23 -32.30
N MET A 640 26.65 2.77 -32.15
CA MET A 640 25.74 2.41 -33.24
C MET A 640 24.79 3.58 -33.49
N PRO A 641 24.75 4.17 -34.70
CA PRO A 641 23.85 5.28 -35.00
C PRO A 641 22.39 4.94 -34.68
N SER A 642 21.68 5.84 -34.01
CA SER A 642 20.31 5.60 -33.55
C SER A 642 19.37 5.20 -34.68
N GLN A 643 19.55 5.81 -35.86
CA GLN A 643 18.78 5.47 -37.08
C GLN A 643 19.06 4.04 -37.58
N GLU A 644 20.31 3.58 -37.56
CA GLU A 644 20.69 2.22 -37.97
C GLU A 644 20.10 1.17 -37.00
N ARG A 645 20.25 1.41 -35.70
CA ARG A 645 19.66 0.60 -34.64
C ARG A 645 18.14 0.52 -34.78
N ASP A 646 17.48 1.66 -34.90
CA ASP A 646 16.01 1.73 -34.89
C ASP A 646 15.42 1.09 -36.16
N LEU A 647 16.10 1.19 -37.30
CA LEU A 647 15.75 0.42 -38.51
C LEU A 647 15.85 -1.10 -38.28
N ILE A 648 16.93 -1.59 -37.66
CA ILE A 648 17.11 -3.03 -37.38
C ILE A 648 16.07 -3.56 -36.39
N LEU A 649 15.68 -2.75 -35.41
CA LEU A 649 14.67 -3.14 -34.41
C LEU A 649 13.23 -3.11 -34.97
N LEU A 650 12.89 -2.11 -35.80
CA LEU A 650 11.53 -1.87 -36.25
C LEU A 650 11.16 -2.55 -37.57
N ALA A 651 12.12 -2.79 -38.46
CA ALA A 651 11.88 -3.49 -39.72
C ALA A 651 11.55 -4.97 -39.50
N GLU A 652 10.86 -5.58 -40.48
CA GLU A 652 10.75 -7.04 -40.53
C GLU A 652 12.10 -7.67 -40.95
N PRO A 653 12.49 -8.82 -40.35
CA PRO A 653 13.78 -9.43 -40.63
C PRO A 653 13.93 -9.87 -42.08
N ASN A 654 15.05 -9.52 -42.72
CA ASN A 654 15.40 -9.97 -44.07
C ASN A 654 16.38 -11.17 -44.08
N ASN A 655 16.82 -11.64 -42.91
CA ASN A 655 17.72 -12.79 -42.80
C ASN A 655 16.91 -14.10 -42.83
N GLU A 656 17.27 -14.99 -43.75
CA GLU A 656 16.62 -16.29 -43.99
C GLU A 656 16.49 -17.14 -42.72
N ARG A 657 17.49 -17.15 -41.83
CA ARG A 657 17.47 -17.90 -40.56
C ARG A 657 16.47 -17.34 -39.55
N ILE A 658 16.17 -16.05 -39.62
CA ILE A 658 15.15 -15.41 -38.76
C ILE A 658 13.77 -15.65 -39.37
N LEU A 659 13.65 -15.58 -40.70
CA LEU A 659 12.41 -15.86 -41.43
C LEU A 659 11.95 -17.32 -41.26
N SER A 660 12.84 -18.31 -41.40
CA SER A 660 12.50 -19.72 -41.16
C SER A 660 12.02 -19.92 -39.72
N VAL A 661 12.76 -19.43 -38.73
CA VAL A 661 12.43 -19.56 -37.31
C VAL A 661 11.13 -18.81 -36.93
N LYS A 662 10.75 -17.74 -37.66
CA LYS A 662 9.42 -17.13 -37.55
C LYS A 662 8.32 -18.05 -38.10
N LEU A 663 8.51 -18.67 -39.27
CA LEU A 663 7.55 -19.60 -39.87
C LEU A 663 7.36 -20.85 -38.99
N ASP A 664 8.46 -21.43 -38.52
CA ASP A 664 8.48 -22.57 -37.59
C ASP A 664 7.72 -22.23 -36.29
N ALA A 665 7.93 -21.02 -35.74
CA ALA A 665 7.18 -20.56 -34.57
C ALA A 665 5.68 -20.40 -34.83
N ALA A 666 5.29 -19.91 -36.01
CA ALA A 666 3.89 -19.72 -36.40
C ALA A 666 3.14 -21.04 -36.71
N LEU A 667 3.88 -22.09 -37.04
CA LEU A 667 3.40 -23.47 -37.21
C LEU A 667 3.31 -24.22 -35.87
N TYR A 668 4.43 -24.27 -35.12
CA TYR A 668 4.56 -25.10 -33.92
C TYR A 668 4.00 -24.46 -32.64
N GLY A 669 3.86 -23.14 -32.60
CA GLY A 669 3.20 -22.40 -31.52
C GLY A 669 1.69 -22.65 -31.43
N ASP A 670 1.08 -23.23 -32.47
CA ASP A 670 -0.33 -23.58 -32.56
C ASP A 670 -0.51 -25.11 -32.64
N SER A 671 -0.95 -25.71 -31.53
CA SER A 671 -1.14 -27.17 -31.43
C SER A 671 -2.16 -27.72 -32.43
N VAL A 672 -3.08 -26.92 -32.97
CA VAL A 672 -4.09 -27.38 -33.93
C VAL A 672 -3.54 -27.37 -35.36
N LYS A 673 -2.80 -26.33 -35.76
CA LYS A 673 -2.05 -26.33 -37.04
C LYS A 673 -1.01 -27.44 -37.06
N SER A 674 -0.20 -27.52 -36.00
CA SER A 674 0.82 -28.54 -35.79
C SER A 674 0.24 -29.97 -35.89
N PHE A 675 -0.93 -30.22 -35.27
CA PHE A 675 -1.66 -31.49 -35.43
C PHE A 675 -2.12 -31.76 -36.87
N VAL A 676 -2.70 -30.77 -37.56
CA VAL A 676 -3.11 -30.93 -38.96
C VAL A 676 -1.93 -31.26 -39.85
N ASP A 677 -0.81 -30.55 -39.68
CA ASP A 677 0.36 -30.72 -40.52
C ASP A 677 1.07 -32.07 -40.29
N LEU A 678 1.31 -32.43 -39.02
CA LEU A 678 2.06 -33.63 -38.65
C LEU A 678 1.27 -34.93 -38.71
N CYS A 679 -0.07 -34.90 -38.61
CA CYS A 679 -0.89 -36.11 -38.44
C CYS A 679 -1.99 -36.31 -39.51
N LEU A 680 -2.47 -35.26 -40.18
CA LEU A 680 -3.61 -35.36 -41.10
C LEU A 680 -3.18 -35.19 -42.56
N ARG A 681 -3.91 -35.84 -43.48
CA ARG A 681 -3.75 -35.69 -44.94
C ARG A 681 -5.11 -35.62 -45.63
N PRO A 682 -5.21 -34.94 -46.79
CA PRO A 682 -6.40 -35.00 -47.62
C PRO A 682 -6.66 -36.42 -48.12
N SER A 683 -7.93 -36.80 -48.27
CA SER A 683 -8.31 -38.16 -48.66
C SER A 683 -9.52 -38.22 -49.59
N GLN A 684 -9.55 -39.23 -50.46
CA GLN A 684 -10.72 -39.55 -51.31
C GLN A 684 -11.03 -41.05 -51.23
N PRO A 685 -12.33 -41.46 -51.32
CA PRO A 685 -13.51 -40.60 -51.25
C PRO A 685 -13.67 -39.95 -49.87
N GLY A 686 -14.46 -38.87 -49.78
CA GLY A 686 -14.67 -38.11 -48.54
C GLY A 686 -15.42 -38.91 -47.47
N LYS A 687 -14.69 -39.69 -46.66
CA LYS A 687 -15.23 -40.43 -45.52
C LYS A 687 -15.68 -39.46 -44.41
N LEU A 688 -16.77 -39.79 -43.73
CA LEU A 688 -17.28 -39.02 -42.59
C LEU A 688 -16.39 -39.25 -41.36
N VAL A 689 -15.85 -38.16 -40.81
CA VAL A 689 -15.03 -38.17 -39.59
C VAL A 689 -15.74 -37.38 -38.49
N ASN A 690 -16.07 -38.05 -37.39
CA ASN A 690 -16.79 -37.46 -36.26
C ASN A 690 -15.91 -36.55 -35.40
N HIS A 691 -16.52 -35.51 -34.83
CA HIS A 691 -15.81 -34.52 -33.99
C HIS A 691 -15.12 -35.14 -32.76
N HIS A 692 -15.74 -36.11 -32.09
CA HIS A 692 -15.15 -36.75 -30.91
C HIS A 692 -13.91 -37.59 -31.26
N ILE A 693 -13.94 -38.35 -32.37
CA ILE A 693 -12.80 -39.16 -32.82
C ILE A 693 -11.61 -38.26 -33.20
N LEU A 694 -11.87 -37.18 -33.95
CA LEU A 694 -10.81 -36.25 -34.33
C LEU A 694 -10.25 -35.47 -33.14
N HIS A 695 -11.07 -35.20 -32.12
CA HIS A 695 -10.64 -34.60 -30.86
C HIS A 695 -9.86 -35.57 -29.96
N SER A 696 -10.18 -36.88 -29.95
CA SER A 696 -9.39 -37.87 -29.21
C SER A 696 -8.05 -38.16 -29.87
N PHE A 697 -7.97 -38.20 -31.20
CA PHE A 697 -6.70 -38.17 -31.95
C PHE A 697 -5.86 -36.93 -31.60
N TYR A 698 -6.44 -35.74 -31.65
CA TYR A 698 -5.78 -34.50 -31.25
C TYR A 698 -5.33 -34.53 -29.77
N THR A 699 -6.12 -35.12 -28.87
CA THR A 699 -5.77 -35.24 -27.45
C THR A 699 -4.60 -36.22 -27.23
N ALA A 700 -4.56 -37.34 -27.96
CA ALA A 700 -3.44 -38.28 -27.97
C ALA A 700 -2.16 -37.67 -28.57
N TYR A 701 -2.31 -36.88 -29.65
CA TYR A 701 -1.23 -36.08 -30.22
C TYR A 701 -0.67 -35.09 -29.20
N CYS A 702 -1.54 -34.30 -28.57
CA CYS A 702 -1.17 -33.34 -27.54
C CYS A 702 -0.44 -34.02 -26.37
N LYS A 703 -0.96 -35.14 -25.86
CA LYS A 703 -0.33 -35.92 -24.77
C LYS A 703 1.07 -36.40 -25.14
N ALA A 704 1.29 -36.84 -26.38
CA ALA A 704 2.63 -37.25 -26.82
C ALA A 704 3.56 -36.05 -27.04
N HIS A 705 3.12 -35.02 -27.76
CA HIS A 705 3.91 -33.85 -28.14
C HIS A 705 4.01 -32.77 -27.04
N ASN A 706 3.58 -33.07 -25.81
CA ASN A 706 3.59 -32.18 -24.65
C ASN A 706 2.84 -30.85 -24.87
N TYR A 707 1.73 -30.89 -25.63
CA TYR A 707 0.79 -29.77 -25.74
C TYR A 707 -0.35 -29.94 -24.73
N ALA A 708 -0.90 -28.83 -24.22
CA ALA A 708 -2.19 -28.85 -23.51
C ALA A 708 -3.35 -28.96 -24.53
N PRO A 709 -4.22 -30.00 -24.47
CA PRO A 709 -5.30 -30.16 -25.44
C PRO A 709 -6.42 -29.14 -25.22
N MET A 710 -6.79 -28.40 -26.27
CA MET A 710 -8.00 -27.58 -26.26
C MET A 710 -9.25 -28.46 -26.10
N GLY A 711 -10.20 -28.07 -25.24
CA GLY A 711 -11.50 -28.74 -25.12
C GLY A 711 -12.28 -28.74 -26.44
N MET A 712 -13.03 -29.82 -26.71
CA MET A 712 -13.60 -30.15 -28.04
C MET A 712 -14.28 -28.97 -28.77
N SER A 713 -15.09 -28.17 -28.07
CA SER A 713 -15.78 -27.02 -28.69
C SER A 713 -14.82 -25.91 -29.16
N LYS A 714 -13.70 -25.68 -28.46
CA LYS A 714 -12.64 -24.76 -28.91
C LYS A 714 -11.87 -25.37 -30.08
N PHE A 715 -11.45 -26.64 -29.96
CA PHE A 715 -10.74 -27.38 -31.02
C PHE A 715 -11.52 -27.39 -32.35
N VAL A 716 -12.79 -27.79 -32.35
CA VAL A 716 -13.66 -27.81 -33.55
C VAL A 716 -13.91 -26.41 -34.10
N SER A 717 -13.86 -25.36 -33.27
CA SER A 717 -13.99 -23.98 -33.74
C SER A 717 -12.70 -23.47 -34.38
N HIS A 718 -11.54 -23.83 -33.83
CA HIS A 718 -10.24 -23.44 -34.38
C HIS A 718 -9.90 -24.18 -35.67
N LEU A 719 -10.16 -25.50 -35.71
CA LEU A 719 -9.91 -26.33 -36.89
C LEU A 719 -10.71 -25.87 -38.13
N LYS A 720 -11.84 -25.17 -37.95
CA LYS A 720 -12.61 -24.55 -39.06
C LYS A 720 -11.93 -23.34 -39.67
N LEU A 721 -11.09 -22.64 -38.92
CA LEU A 721 -10.30 -21.53 -39.45
C LEU A 721 -9.11 -22.05 -40.28
N ILE A 722 -8.61 -23.24 -39.92
CA ILE A 722 -7.46 -23.89 -40.57
C ILE A 722 -7.90 -24.70 -41.80
N LEU A 723 -8.97 -25.50 -41.69
CA LEU A 723 -9.51 -26.36 -42.77
C LEU A 723 -10.99 -26.06 -43.06
N PRO A 724 -11.36 -24.82 -43.47
CA PRO A 724 -12.76 -24.42 -43.66
C PRO A 724 -13.51 -25.30 -44.68
N GLN A 725 -12.84 -25.74 -45.75
CA GLN A 725 -13.46 -26.52 -46.82
C GLN A 725 -13.74 -27.99 -46.43
N ASN A 726 -13.07 -28.52 -45.39
CA ASN A 726 -13.28 -29.88 -44.91
C ASN A 726 -14.43 -30.02 -43.90
N PHE A 727 -15.01 -28.92 -43.41
CA PHE A 727 -16.09 -28.93 -42.43
C PHE A 727 -17.48 -29.01 -43.08
N VAL A 728 -18.24 -30.04 -42.74
CA VAL A 728 -19.64 -30.18 -43.18
C VAL A 728 -20.60 -29.74 -42.06
N PRO A 729 -21.44 -28.70 -42.27
CA PRO A 729 -22.40 -28.24 -41.27
C PRO A 729 -23.55 -29.24 -41.07
N ARG A 730 -24.27 -29.08 -39.95
CA ARG A 730 -25.48 -29.90 -39.65
C ARG A 730 -26.53 -29.69 -40.75
N ALA A 731 -26.96 -30.80 -41.35
CA ALA A 731 -27.97 -30.84 -42.41
C ALA A 731 -29.09 -31.83 -42.07
N TRP A 732 -30.13 -31.86 -42.91
CA TRP A 732 -31.10 -32.96 -42.94
C TRP A 732 -30.79 -33.88 -44.12
N SER A 733 -31.01 -35.17 -43.97
CA SER A 733 -30.98 -36.09 -45.11
C SER A 733 -32.06 -35.70 -46.14
N PRO A 734 -31.90 -36.11 -47.42
CA PRO A 734 -33.03 -36.23 -48.33
C PRO A 734 -34.17 -37.04 -47.69
N THR A 735 -35.42 -36.76 -48.09
CA THR A 735 -36.56 -37.57 -47.64
C THR A 735 -36.51 -38.92 -48.34
N ILE A 736 -36.37 -40.01 -47.59
CA ILE A 736 -36.44 -41.38 -48.10
C ILE A 736 -37.51 -42.11 -47.29
N ASN A 737 -38.47 -42.75 -47.97
CA ASN A 737 -39.58 -43.50 -47.34
C ASN A 737 -40.34 -42.70 -46.25
N LYS A 738 -40.60 -41.40 -46.52
CA LYS A 738 -41.19 -40.40 -45.61
C LYS A 738 -40.36 -40.07 -44.36
N GLN A 739 -39.19 -40.66 -44.17
CA GLN A 739 -38.28 -40.36 -43.07
C GLN A 739 -37.18 -39.37 -43.52
N ARG A 740 -36.70 -38.57 -42.55
CA ARG A 740 -35.44 -37.82 -42.64
C ARG A 740 -34.67 -38.03 -41.35
N TYR A 741 -33.38 -38.29 -41.45
CA TYR A 741 -32.47 -38.26 -40.30
C TYR A 741 -31.67 -36.95 -40.31
N ARG A 742 -31.25 -36.53 -39.12
CA ARG A 742 -30.42 -35.33 -38.95
C ARG A 742 -28.96 -35.72 -39.14
N ILE A 743 -28.31 -35.15 -40.14
CA ILE A 743 -26.88 -35.35 -40.37
C ILE A 743 -26.13 -34.45 -39.37
N PRO A 744 -25.29 -35.03 -38.47
CA PRO A 744 -24.50 -34.23 -37.54
C PRO A 744 -23.46 -33.40 -38.29
N ALA A 745 -22.92 -32.36 -37.64
CA ALA A 745 -21.73 -31.71 -38.16
C ALA A 745 -20.55 -32.68 -38.07
N HIS A 746 -19.74 -32.73 -39.12
CA HIS A 746 -18.66 -33.69 -39.26
C HIS A 746 -17.58 -33.14 -40.20
N TRP A 747 -16.49 -33.88 -40.34
CA TRP A 747 -15.40 -33.58 -41.26
C TRP A 747 -15.40 -34.55 -42.44
N GLN A 748 -14.94 -34.11 -43.60
CA GLN A 748 -14.76 -34.93 -44.80
C GLN A 748 -13.41 -34.64 -45.48
N TYR A 749 -13.05 -35.51 -46.44
CA TYR A 749 -11.83 -35.41 -47.26
C TYR A 749 -10.54 -35.32 -46.46
N MET A 750 -10.50 -35.96 -45.29
CA MET A 750 -9.32 -36.07 -44.44
C MET A 750 -9.15 -37.49 -43.91
N SER A 751 -7.91 -37.89 -43.68
CA SER A 751 -7.53 -39.09 -42.94
C SER A 751 -6.33 -38.79 -42.05
N VAL A 752 -6.10 -39.64 -41.05
CA VAL A 752 -4.82 -39.69 -40.33
C VAL A 752 -3.78 -40.37 -41.23
N LEU A 753 -2.51 -40.00 -41.10
CA LEU A 753 -1.37 -40.80 -41.58
C LEU A 753 -1.35 -42.22 -40.96
N ASP A 754 -1.10 -43.23 -41.78
CA ASP A 754 -1.20 -44.64 -41.35
C ASP A 754 -0.26 -44.99 -40.19
N GLY A 755 -0.85 -45.51 -39.11
CA GLY A 755 -0.15 -45.95 -37.91
C GLY A 755 0.40 -44.82 -37.03
N VAL A 756 0.06 -43.55 -37.25
CA VAL A 756 0.36 -42.43 -36.33
C VAL A 756 -0.42 -42.55 -35.03
N PHE A 757 -1.67 -43.01 -35.07
CA PHE A 757 -2.42 -43.38 -33.86
C PHE A 757 -2.61 -44.91 -33.79
N VAL A 758 -2.40 -45.46 -32.60
CA VAL A 758 -2.62 -46.88 -32.28
C VAL A 758 -3.58 -46.97 -31.09
N ASP A 759 -4.57 -47.87 -31.17
CA ASP A 759 -5.56 -48.07 -30.12
C ASP A 759 -5.12 -49.18 -29.15
N LEU A 760 -4.85 -48.81 -27.90
CA LEU A 760 -4.46 -49.72 -26.83
C LEU A 760 -5.48 -50.85 -26.64
N ALA A 761 -6.78 -50.50 -26.64
CA ALA A 761 -7.88 -51.40 -26.26
C ALA A 761 -8.13 -52.54 -27.26
N ASN A 762 -7.49 -52.48 -28.43
CA ASN A 762 -7.43 -53.58 -29.40
C ASN A 762 -6.04 -54.24 -29.47
N SER A 763 -4.95 -53.51 -29.19
CA SER A 763 -3.58 -54.09 -29.20
C SER A 763 -3.37 -55.22 -28.18
N GLU A 764 -4.05 -55.17 -27.02
CA GLU A 764 -3.95 -56.23 -26.01
C GLU A 764 -4.71 -57.52 -26.44
N LYS A 765 -5.71 -57.40 -27.32
CA LYS A 765 -6.54 -58.52 -27.77
C LYS A 765 -5.85 -59.42 -28.80
N GLU A 766 -4.83 -58.92 -29.52
CA GLU A 766 -4.04 -59.75 -30.43
C GLU A 766 -3.04 -60.67 -29.70
N ASN A 767 -2.64 -60.33 -28.47
CA ASN A 767 -1.76 -61.17 -27.64
C ASN A 767 -2.54 -62.15 -26.72
N ALA A 768 -3.84 -61.96 -26.54
CA ALA A 768 -4.67 -62.72 -25.59
C ALA A 768 -5.39 -63.91 -26.25
N TYR A 769 -4.64 -64.91 -26.73
CA TYR A 769 -5.21 -66.13 -27.34
C TYR A 769 -5.75 -67.11 -26.27
N ASN A 770 -6.85 -66.76 -25.61
CA ASN A 770 -7.71 -67.71 -24.87
C ASN A 770 -9.15 -67.18 -24.81
N GLY A 771 -10.12 -68.03 -25.18
CA GLY A 771 -11.48 -67.59 -25.46
C GLY A 771 -12.38 -67.50 -24.23
N TYR A 772 -13.02 -66.34 -24.05
CA TYR A 772 -14.30 -66.22 -23.36
C TYR A 772 -15.19 -65.21 -24.10
N GLN A 773 -16.45 -65.57 -24.37
CA GLN A 773 -17.42 -64.67 -24.98
C GLN A 773 -18.15 -63.89 -23.88
N GLY A 774 -17.99 -62.56 -23.87
CA GLY A 774 -18.62 -61.66 -22.91
C GLY A 774 -19.11 -60.38 -23.58
N THR A 775 -20.36 -60.01 -23.28
CA THR A 775 -21.08 -58.75 -23.57
C THR A 775 -20.29 -57.57 -24.14
N THR A 776 -20.73 -57.08 -25.30
CA THR A 776 -20.23 -55.85 -25.92
C THR A 776 -20.74 -54.58 -25.21
N GLU A 777 -19.95 -54.03 -24.31
CA GLU A 777 -19.91 -52.59 -24.10
C GLU A 777 -18.83 -51.98 -25.00
N GLN A 778 -19.15 -50.89 -25.70
CA GLN A 778 -18.18 -50.18 -26.55
C GLN A 778 -17.32 -49.25 -25.69
N GLN A 779 -16.23 -49.79 -25.14
CA GLN A 779 -15.16 -48.97 -24.56
C GLN A 779 -14.64 -47.98 -25.62
N GLU A 780 -14.52 -46.69 -25.26
CA GLU A 780 -13.95 -45.69 -26.17
C GLU A 780 -12.45 -45.99 -26.44
N PRO A 781 -11.98 -45.90 -27.70
CA PRO A 781 -10.63 -46.29 -28.07
C PRO A 781 -9.57 -45.39 -27.42
N GLN A 782 -8.55 -46.01 -26.82
CA GLN A 782 -7.46 -45.31 -26.13
C GLN A 782 -6.26 -45.14 -27.06
N TRP A 783 -6.23 -44.00 -27.75
CA TRP A 783 -5.19 -43.69 -28.74
C TRP A 783 -3.85 -43.29 -28.10
N ILE A 784 -2.77 -43.91 -28.57
CA ILE A 784 -1.39 -43.42 -28.43
C ILE A 784 -0.93 -42.81 -29.75
N CYS A 785 -0.23 -41.67 -29.69
CA CYS A 785 0.43 -41.06 -30.84
C CYS A 785 1.90 -41.52 -30.98
N CYS A 786 2.25 -42.08 -32.13
CA CYS A 786 3.59 -42.55 -32.47
C CYS A 786 4.42 -41.45 -33.14
N LYS A 787 5.09 -40.60 -32.35
CA LYS A 787 5.92 -39.45 -32.82
C LYS A 787 6.79 -39.74 -34.05
N SER A 788 7.43 -40.91 -34.11
CA SER A 788 8.34 -41.30 -35.19
C SER A 788 7.66 -41.59 -36.54
N LYS A 789 6.33 -41.52 -36.60
CA LYS A 789 5.52 -41.63 -37.82
C LYS A 789 4.78 -40.33 -38.18
N CYS A 790 4.86 -39.31 -37.33
CA CYS A 790 4.40 -37.96 -37.66
C CYS A 790 5.29 -37.38 -38.77
N VAL A 791 4.70 -36.74 -39.78
CA VAL A 791 5.42 -36.19 -40.94
C VAL A 791 4.84 -34.84 -41.33
N GLU A 792 5.69 -33.86 -41.63
CA GLU A 792 5.33 -32.50 -42.06
C GLU A 792 4.64 -32.44 -43.45
N GLY A 793 4.01 -31.31 -43.76
CA GLY A 793 3.42 -30.98 -45.06
C GLY A 793 1.92 -31.27 -45.20
N GLY A 794 1.22 -31.61 -44.11
CA GLY A 794 -0.23 -31.81 -44.14
C GLY A 794 -1.01 -30.57 -44.55
N LEU A 795 -0.62 -29.38 -44.07
CA LEU A 795 -1.27 -28.10 -44.39
C LEU A 795 -1.08 -27.72 -45.86
N GLU A 796 0.13 -27.88 -46.39
CA GLU A 796 0.43 -27.66 -47.81
C GLU A 796 -0.42 -28.58 -48.69
N LEU A 797 -0.49 -29.87 -48.35
CA LEU A 797 -1.29 -30.85 -49.09
C LEU A 797 -2.80 -30.58 -49.01
N PHE A 798 -3.34 -30.09 -47.89
CA PHE A 798 -4.73 -29.61 -47.85
C PHE A 798 -4.93 -28.35 -48.71
N GLY A 799 -3.96 -27.43 -48.75
CA GLY A 799 -3.98 -26.26 -49.61
C GLY A 799 -4.04 -26.64 -51.10
N ALA A 800 -3.15 -27.52 -51.54
CA ALA A 800 -3.05 -28.03 -52.91
C ALA A 800 -4.19 -28.99 -53.30
N PHE A 801 -4.84 -29.66 -52.34
CA PHE A 801 -6.00 -30.52 -52.61
C PHE A 801 -7.25 -29.71 -53.00
N TRP A 802 -7.46 -28.56 -52.35
CA TRP A 802 -8.61 -27.68 -52.64
C TRP A 802 -8.30 -26.62 -53.71
N ASN A 803 -7.03 -26.23 -53.83
CA ASN A 803 -6.53 -25.33 -54.87
C ASN A 803 -5.40 -26.05 -55.62
N PRO A 804 -5.72 -27.06 -56.46
CA PRO A 804 -4.71 -27.66 -57.31
C PRO A 804 -4.11 -26.57 -58.20
N PRO A 805 -2.79 -26.56 -58.44
CA PRO A 805 -2.19 -25.59 -59.35
C PRO A 805 -2.83 -25.73 -60.73
N ASP A 806 -3.17 -24.61 -61.36
CA ASP A 806 -3.79 -24.57 -62.68
C ASP A 806 -2.92 -25.38 -63.66
N GLY A 807 -3.45 -26.51 -64.13
CA GLY A 807 -2.69 -27.45 -64.96
C GLY A 807 -2.37 -26.83 -66.32
N ASP A 808 -1.08 -26.80 -66.67
CA ASP A 808 -0.60 -26.33 -67.97
C ASP A 808 -1.41 -26.95 -69.12
N GLY A 809 -1.94 -26.08 -69.98
CA GLY A 809 -2.96 -26.44 -70.97
C GLY A 809 -2.43 -27.25 -72.15
N GLY A 810 -2.18 -28.55 -71.95
CA GLY A 810 -1.87 -29.49 -73.03
C GLY A 810 -1.95 -30.96 -72.58
N GLY A 811 -2.45 -31.89 -73.37
CA GLY A 811 -3.02 -31.78 -74.71
C GLY A 811 -3.18 -33.18 -75.30
N SER A 812 -4.31 -33.47 -75.96
CA SER A 812 -4.52 -34.81 -76.54
C SER A 812 -3.59 -35.06 -77.74
N GLY A 813 -3.18 -36.31 -77.93
CA GLY A 813 -2.04 -36.66 -78.77
C GLY A 813 -2.20 -36.46 -80.29
N GLY A 814 -1.06 -36.48 -80.99
CA GLY A 814 -0.95 -36.46 -82.45
C GLY A 814 0.50 -36.76 -82.89
N ASP A 815 0.66 -37.49 -84.00
CA ASP A 815 1.95 -37.93 -84.55
C ASP A 815 2.88 -36.78 -85.01
N GLY A 816 4.17 -37.08 -85.19
CA GLY A 816 4.87 -36.62 -86.40
C GLY A 816 6.26 -35.96 -86.29
N SER A 817 7.32 -36.77 -86.23
CA SER A 817 8.62 -36.57 -86.92
C SER A 817 9.60 -35.40 -86.58
N ASN A 818 10.86 -35.80 -86.37
CA ASN A 818 12.12 -35.24 -86.92
C ASN A 818 12.60 -33.78 -86.62
N ASN A 819 13.55 -33.70 -85.68
CA ASN A 819 14.83 -32.94 -85.73
C ASN A 819 14.93 -31.40 -85.46
N PRO A 820 16.09 -30.92 -84.94
CA PRO A 820 16.41 -29.51 -84.52
C PRO A 820 17.03 -28.66 -85.68
N PRO A 821 17.44 -27.36 -85.57
CA PRO A 821 17.88 -26.53 -84.41
C PRO A 821 17.33 -25.05 -84.43
N SER A 822 17.91 -23.90 -83.99
CA SER A 822 19.24 -23.47 -83.45
C SER A 822 19.24 -22.06 -82.76
N THR A 823 20.12 -21.87 -81.75
CA THR A 823 20.89 -20.65 -81.33
C THR A 823 20.36 -19.18 -81.49
N SER A 824 20.33 -18.42 -80.37
CA SER A 824 21.04 -17.13 -80.05
C SER A 824 21.20 -15.95 -81.08
N PRO A 825 21.59 -14.69 -80.69
CA PRO A 825 21.46 -13.88 -79.44
C PRO A 825 21.13 -12.34 -79.67
N ASN A 826 21.21 -11.50 -78.60
CA ASN A 826 21.64 -10.05 -78.54
C ASN A 826 20.68 -8.90 -78.03
N GLN A 827 21.09 -8.28 -76.90
CA GLN A 827 21.42 -6.84 -76.60
C GLN A 827 21.11 -5.65 -77.59
N PRO A 828 21.23 -4.34 -77.20
CA PRO A 828 21.01 -3.64 -75.89
C PRO A 828 20.51 -2.13 -75.92
N SER A 829 19.90 -1.61 -74.83
CA SER A 829 19.95 -0.20 -74.25
C SER A 829 19.62 1.05 -75.17
N PRO A 830 19.72 2.36 -74.75
CA PRO A 830 19.92 3.06 -73.44
C PRO A 830 18.98 4.30 -73.16
N ASN A 831 19.34 5.14 -72.16
CA ASN A 831 18.97 6.58 -71.88
C ASN A 831 17.61 6.92 -71.17
N GLN A 832 17.56 7.64 -70.01
CA GLN A 832 17.85 9.08 -69.63
C GLN A 832 16.67 10.05 -69.91
N GLY A 833 16.27 11.02 -69.05
CA GLY A 833 16.66 11.43 -67.68
C GLY A 833 16.02 12.78 -67.24
N THR A 834 16.29 13.28 -66.00
CA THR A 834 15.92 14.63 -65.41
C THR A 834 14.41 14.92 -65.13
N GLY A 835 13.98 15.84 -64.23
CA GLY A 835 14.65 16.63 -63.18
C GLY A 835 13.74 17.67 -62.44
N GLU A 836 13.90 17.79 -61.11
CA GLU A 836 13.67 18.93 -60.15
C GLU A 836 12.38 19.82 -60.08
N GLN A 837 11.67 19.77 -58.92
CA GLN A 837 11.33 20.85 -57.91
C GLN A 837 10.68 22.22 -58.33
N PRO A 838 10.15 23.08 -57.41
CA PRO A 838 9.18 22.90 -56.29
C PRO A 838 8.11 24.06 -56.19
N ILE A 839 7.28 24.13 -55.11
CA ILE A 839 6.87 25.35 -54.32
C ILE A 839 5.60 25.14 -53.41
N LEU A 840 5.49 25.94 -52.34
CA LEU A 840 4.45 25.97 -51.28
C LEU A 840 3.09 26.60 -51.68
N SER A 841 2.02 26.31 -50.92
CA SER A 841 1.17 27.34 -50.28
C SER A 841 0.16 26.76 -49.25
N GLN A 842 -0.49 27.62 -48.47
CA GLN A 842 -1.41 27.30 -47.34
C GLN A 842 -2.80 27.94 -47.56
N SER A 843 -3.91 27.36 -47.05
CA SER A 843 -5.10 28.13 -46.60
C SER A 843 -6.21 27.32 -45.87
N THR A 844 -6.36 27.59 -44.56
CA THR A 844 -7.63 27.87 -43.83
C THR A 844 -8.96 27.12 -44.08
N THR A 845 -9.37 26.31 -43.08
CA THR A 845 -10.70 26.29 -42.39
C THR A 845 -12.05 26.38 -43.13
N SER A 846 -12.98 25.45 -42.85
CA SER A 846 -14.37 25.77 -42.39
C SER A 846 -15.22 24.54 -41.99
N GLY A 847 -16.12 24.73 -41.00
CA GLY A 847 -17.53 24.34 -41.12
C GLY A 847 -18.06 22.92 -40.80
N CYS A 848 -18.51 22.73 -39.55
CA CYS A 848 -19.80 22.11 -39.16
C CYS A 848 -20.13 20.60 -39.36
N ASN A 849 -20.47 19.97 -38.22
CA ASN A 849 -21.56 19.00 -37.96
C ASN A 849 -22.04 18.00 -39.03
N SER A 850 -21.92 16.70 -38.72
CA SER A 850 -23.06 15.80 -38.46
C SER A 850 -22.58 14.48 -37.82
N GLY A 851 -23.46 13.76 -37.12
CA GLY A 851 -23.14 12.48 -36.47
C GLY A 851 -23.97 11.31 -37.03
N GLY A 852 -23.55 10.07 -36.72
CA GLY A 852 -24.30 8.86 -37.04
C GLY A 852 -23.44 7.63 -37.30
N ASN A 853 -23.79 6.51 -36.67
CA ASN A 853 -23.47 5.10 -36.97
C ASN A 853 -22.14 4.75 -37.67
N ARG A 854 -21.27 4.01 -36.95
CA ARG A 854 -20.36 3.04 -37.58
C ARG A 854 -21.01 1.64 -37.57
N GLN A 855 -21.22 1.05 -38.75
CA GLN A 855 -21.31 -0.41 -38.88
C GLN A 855 -19.93 -0.96 -39.31
N TYR A 856 -19.72 -2.26 -39.08
CA TYR A 856 -18.52 -2.97 -39.52
C TYR A 856 -18.68 -3.39 -40.99
N GLU A 857 -17.63 -3.19 -41.78
CA GLU A 857 -17.36 -3.98 -42.99
C GLU A 857 -15.92 -4.50 -42.94
N SER A 858 -15.75 -5.74 -43.41
CA SER A 858 -14.48 -6.48 -43.38
C SER A 858 -13.82 -6.44 -44.76
N ASN A 859 -12.58 -5.98 -44.84
CA ASN A 859 -11.75 -6.15 -46.04
C ASN A 859 -10.71 -7.25 -45.83
N GLN A 860 -10.47 -8.01 -46.89
CA GLN A 860 -9.61 -9.20 -46.90
C GLN A 860 -8.66 -9.09 -48.10
N SER A 861 -7.35 -9.11 -47.84
CA SER A 861 -6.31 -8.86 -48.85
C SER A 861 -5.40 -10.07 -49.06
N LYS A 862 -4.89 -10.18 -50.29
CA LYS A 862 -4.04 -11.29 -50.78
C LYS A 862 -2.66 -11.33 -50.10
N LEU A 863 -2.01 -12.48 -50.22
CA LEU A 863 -0.56 -12.65 -50.12
C LEU A 863 -0.14 -13.62 -51.23
N ASP A 864 0.96 -13.29 -51.92
CA ASP A 864 1.41 -14.00 -53.13
C ASP A 864 2.41 -15.13 -52.80
N SER A 865 2.63 -16.03 -53.76
CA SER A 865 3.40 -17.27 -53.59
C SER A 865 4.86 -17.16 -54.05
N LEU A 866 5.77 -17.74 -53.27
CA LEU A 866 7.15 -18.07 -53.66
C LEU A 866 7.48 -19.49 -53.19
N SER A 867 8.04 -20.31 -54.07
CA SER A 867 8.42 -21.70 -53.79
C SER A 867 9.91 -21.84 -53.54
N CYS A 868 10.30 -22.83 -52.73
CA CYS A 868 11.69 -23.24 -52.53
C CYS A 868 11.80 -24.77 -52.41
N GLN A 869 12.97 -25.31 -52.75
CA GLN A 869 13.17 -26.74 -53.03
C GLN A 869 13.68 -27.51 -51.81
N SER A 870 13.26 -28.76 -51.66
CA SER A 870 13.60 -29.60 -50.51
C SER A 870 14.96 -30.30 -50.66
N LEU A 871 15.73 -30.35 -49.55
CA LEU A 871 16.94 -31.17 -49.41
C LEU A 871 16.78 -32.12 -48.21
N LYS A 872 17.25 -33.36 -48.37
CA LYS A 872 17.01 -34.46 -47.42
C LYS A 872 18.03 -34.45 -46.26
N PRO A 873 17.60 -34.62 -45.00
CA PRO A 873 18.48 -35.03 -43.90
C PRO A 873 18.67 -36.56 -43.87
N ASN A 874 19.78 -37.02 -43.31
CA ASN A 874 20.14 -38.44 -43.16
C ASN A 874 19.83 -39.00 -41.75
N HIS A 875 19.84 -40.33 -41.62
CA HIS A 875 19.54 -41.06 -40.39
C HIS A 875 20.36 -40.64 -39.17
N SER A 876 19.70 -40.68 -38.01
CA SER A 876 20.31 -40.62 -36.68
C SER A 876 20.83 -41.99 -36.22
N GLN A 877 21.80 -41.97 -35.29
CA GLN A 877 22.11 -43.10 -34.41
C GLN A 877 21.97 -42.65 -32.97
N ALA A 878 21.37 -43.49 -32.13
CA ALA A 878 21.16 -43.24 -30.71
C ALA A 878 22.19 -44.01 -29.87
N VAL A 879 22.60 -43.42 -28.73
CA VAL A 879 23.43 -44.07 -27.70
C VAL A 879 22.80 -43.77 -26.34
N GLN A 880 22.69 -44.79 -25.48
CA GLN A 880 22.08 -44.69 -24.15
C GLN A 880 23.14 -44.52 -23.05
N ALA A 881 22.88 -43.58 -22.13
CA ALA A 881 23.38 -43.54 -20.75
C ALA A 881 22.50 -42.53 -19.96
N GLY A 882 22.29 -42.62 -18.64
CA GLY A 882 22.79 -43.59 -17.67
C GLY A 882 23.52 -42.90 -16.50
N SER A 883 23.10 -43.17 -15.25
CA SER A 883 23.42 -42.47 -13.99
C SER A 883 22.86 -41.02 -13.87
N THR A 884 22.43 -40.47 -12.72
CA THR A 884 22.49 -40.78 -11.27
C THR A 884 23.67 -40.18 -10.48
N VAL A 885 23.45 -38.96 -9.97
CA VAL A 885 24.18 -38.27 -8.86
C VAL A 885 23.12 -37.40 -8.15
N GLN A 886 22.66 -37.74 -6.95
CA GLN A 886 23.14 -37.26 -5.63
C GLN A 886 23.13 -35.74 -5.43
N SER A 887 22.43 -35.29 -4.39
CA SER A 887 22.50 -33.93 -3.85
C SER A 887 23.67 -33.79 -2.87
N GLN A 888 24.34 -32.64 -2.90
CA GLN A 888 25.23 -32.19 -1.82
C GLN A 888 24.95 -30.73 -1.50
N SER A 889 24.69 -30.46 -0.22
CA SER A 889 24.62 -29.11 0.34
C SER A 889 26.03 -28.67 0.77
N PHE A 890 26.35 -27.40 0.51
CA PHE A 890 27.51 -26.74 1.09
C PHE A 890 27.03 -25.49 1.83
N GLY A 891 27.16 -25.50 3.15
CA GLY A 891 27.13 -24.29 3.97
C GLY A 891 28.50 -23.62 3.95
N ILE A 892 28.52 -22.30 4.15
CA ILE A 892 29.75 -21.52 4.32
C ILE A 892 29.61 -20.70 5.61
N GLU A 893 30.56 -20.88 6.53
CA GLU A 893 30.71 -20.06 7.73
C GLU A 893 31.53 -18.80 7.38
N GLU A 894 31.01 -17.60 7.65
CA GLU A 894 31.84 -16.39 7.62
C GLU A 894 32.59 -16.21 8.96
N LYS A 895 33.93 -16.24 8.89
CA LYS A 895 34.78 -15.88 10.03
C LYS A 895 34.99 -14.37 10.08
N ILE A 896 34.70 -13.79 11.24
CA ILE A 896 35.06 -12.41 11.57
C ILE A 896 36.52 -12.38 12.01
N GLU A 897 37.36 -11.62 11.31
CA GLU A 897 38.74 -11.34 11.73
C GLU A 897 38.90 -9.82 11.97
N LYS A 898 39.71 -9.47 12.98
CA LYS A 898 39.94 -8.08 13.41
C LYS A 898 41.21 -7.52 12.77
N VAL A 899 41.25 -6.20 12.61
CA VAL A 899 42.49 -5.44 12.39
C VAL A 899 42.52 -4.31 13.41
N ASP A 900 43.64 -4.13 14.11
CA ASP A 900 43.82 -3.14 15.17
C ASP A 900 44.26 -1.77 14.63
N ASP A 901 43.94 -0.71 15.37
CA ASP A 901 44.46 0.64 15.14
C ASP A 901 45.94 0.75 15.54
N GLY A 902 46.74 1.47 14.75
CA GLY A 902 48.16 1.71 15.02
C GLY A 902 48.60 3.13 14.63
N GLU A 903 49.01 3.92 15.62
CA GLU A 903 49.52 5.29 15.43
C GLU A 903 50.91 5.31 14.75
N ASN A 904 51.20 6.33 13.94
CA ASN A 904 52.48 7.05 13.96
C ASN A 904 52.45 8.38 13.19
N SER A 905 53.52 9.19 13.29
CA SER A 905 53.49 10.64 12.99
C SER A 905 54.79 11.22 12.39
N VAL A 906 54.81 12.55 12.13
CA VAL A 906 55.96 13.49 11.97
C VAL A 906 56.34 14.01 10.55
N SER A 907 56.64 15.33 10.51
CA SER A 907 57.29 16.18 9.46
C SER A 907 56.45 16.66 8.25
N GLY A 908 56.66 17.88 7.69
CA GLY A 908 57.67 18.93 7.96
C GLY A 908 57.26 20.38 7.55
N CYS A 909 58.15 21.37 7.75
CA CYS A 909 57.87 22.82 7.92
C CYS A 909 58.02 23.75 6.68
N GLN A 910 57.95 25.09 6.93
CA GLN A 910 58.34 26.30 6.13
C GLN A 910 57.21 27.02 5.34
N ASP A 911 57.10 28.38 5.29
CA ASP A 911 57.80 29.47 6.04
C ASP A 911 57.03 30.84 6.09
N PHE A 912 57.57 31.83 6.82
CA PHE A 912 57.04 33.20 7.16
C PHE A 912 57.37 34.34 6.12
N PRO A 913 56.77 35.58 6.11
CA PRO A 913 56.78 36.68 7.15
C PRO A 913 55.43 37.45 7.38
N LEU A 914 55.11 38.05 8.55
CA LEU A 914 55.51 39.37 9.15
C LEU A 914 55.19 40.61 8.27
N GLU A 915 54.52 41.69 8.75
CA GLU A 915 54.89 42.64 9.83
C GLU A 915 53.69 43.18 10.69
N ALA A 916 53.94 44.10 11.65
CA ALA A 916 52.97 44.55 12.67
C ALA A 916 53.05 46.07 13.03
N LYS A 917 52.02 46.60 13.74
CA LYS A 917 52.11 47.79 14.61
C LYS A 917 50.95 47.94 15.62
N SER A 918 51.29 48.46 16.80
CA SER A 918 50.43 48.89 17.93
C SER A 918 50.68 50.41 18.19
N PRO A 919 50.15 51.14 19.22
CA PRO A 919 49.65 50.72 20.54
C PRO A 919 48.39 51.45 21.09
N GLY A 920 48.01 51.12 22.34
CA GLY A 920 47.09 51.90 23.19
C GLY A 920 46.81 51.19 24.52
N GLN A 921 47.06 51.84 25.67
CA GLN A 921 46.84 51.28 27.02
C GLN A 921 45.68 51.99 27.74
N THR A 922 44.85 51.23 28.46
CA THR A 922 44.09 51.69 29.64
C THR A 922 43.83 50.52 30.60
N ASP A 923 43.51 50.87 31.84
CA ASP A 923 43.56 50.09 33.08
C ASP A 923 42.82 48.74 33.12
N ILE A 924 43.35 47.81 33.95
CA ILE A 924 42.77 46.49 34.21
C ILE A 924 41.95 46.52 35.53
N PRO A 925 40.63 46.24 35.51
CA PRO A 925 39.86 45.96 36.72
C PRO A 925 40.01 44.51 37.19
N LEU A 926 39.74 44.25 38.48
CA LEU A 926 39.76 42.91 39.09
C LEU A 926 38.79 41.94 38.37
N SER A 927 39.25 40.73 38.08
CA SER A 927 38.51 39.75 37.26
C SER A 927 37.29 39.16 37.99
N GLU A 928 36.17 39.02 37.27
CA GLU A 928 34.89 38.50 37.78
C GLU A 928 35.00 37.13 38.49
N SER A 929 35.96 36.29 38.11
CA SER A 929 36.21 34.99 38.73
C SER A 929 36.40 35.07 40.26
N GLN A 930 37.14 36.07 40.75
CA GLN A 930 37.40 36.24 42.18
C GLN A 930 36.15 36.72 42.94
N ALA A 931 35.30 37.53 42.31
CA ALA A 931 34.02 37.97 42.87
C ALA A 931 32.98 36.85 42.91
N GLN A 932 32.94 36.00 41.89
CA GLN A 932 32.04 34.83 41.85
C GLN A 932 32.44 33.77 42.88
N GLN A 933 33.76 33.51 43.03
CA GLN A 933 34.27 32.52 43.98
C GLN A 933 34.01 32.93 45.44
N THR A 934 34.30 34.19 45.80
CA THR A 934 33.99 34.73 47.15
C THR A 934 32.49 34.74 47.46
N GLY A 935 31.63 34.93 46.47
CA GLY A 935 30.17 34.79 46.63
C GLY A 935 29.73 33.35 46.93
N GLN A 936 30.32 32.37 46.25
CA GLN A 936 30.01 30.96 46.44
C GLN A 936 30.51 30.43 47.80
N ASP A 937 31.70 30.83 48.24
CA ASP A 937 32.26 30.41 49.54
C ASP A 937 31.45 30.95 50.72
N ASN A 938 30.98 32.20 50.64
CA ASN A 938 30.08 32.79 51.65
C ASN A 938 28.73 32.04 51.72
N LEU A 939 28.14 31.70 50.57
CA LEU A 939 26.92 30.88 50.53
C LEU A 939 27.16 29.48 51.15
N ASN A 940 28.30 28.85 50.88
CA ASN A 940 28.65 27.55 51.46
C ASN A 940 28.77 27.63 53.00
N GLN A 941 29.37 28.71 53.54
CA GLN A 941 29.46 28.92 55.00
C GLN A 941 28.08 29.12 55.65
N LEU A 942 27.19 29.91 55.04
CA LEU A 942 25.82 30.11 55.53
C LEU A 942 24.98 28.81 55.47
N LEU A 943 25.17 27.99 54.44
CA LEU A 943 24.52 26.67 54.33
C LEU A 943 25.03 25.68 55.39
N ALA A 944 26.33 25.71 55.73
CA ALA A 944 26.90 24.91 56.81
C ALA A 944 26.36 25.34 58.19
N LEU A 945 26.29 26.64 58.46
CA LEU A 945 25.73 27.18 59.71
C LEU A 945 24.26 26.78 59.92
N VAL A 946 23.47 26.76 58.84
CA VAL A 946 22.05 26.33 58.88
C VAL A 946 21.91 24.80 58.89
N ARG A 947 22.85 24.03 58.32
CA ARG A 947 22.96 22.58 58.55
C ARG A 947 23.11 22.30 60.04
N ASP A 948 24.11 22.88 60.69
CA ASP A 948 24.43 22.58 62.09
C ASP A 948 23.29 22.94 63.04
N LYS A 949 22.61 24.05 62.77
CA LYS A 949 21.37 24.43 63.47
C LYS A 949 20.21 23.46 63.22
N LEU A 950 20.05 22.89 62.02
CA LEU A 950 19.04 21.86 61.74
C LEU A 950 19.34 20.51 62.40
N MET A 951 20.62 20.16 62.60
CA MET A 951 21.03 18.97 63.35
C MET A 951 20.75 19.10 64.86
N ALA A 952 20.66 20.33 65.38
CA ALA A 952 20.38 20.64 66.78
C ALA A 952 18.88 20.81 67.11
N VAL A 953 17.97 20.67 66.13
CA VAL A 953 16.52 20.80 66.33
C VAL A 953 15.98 19.65 67.18
N GLN A 954 15.26 19.95 68.26
CA GLN A 954 14.57 18.95 69.09
C GLN A 954 13.03 19.12 69.06
N THR A 955 12.54 20.30 68.70
CA THR A 955 11.11 20.65 68.71
C THR A 955 10.67 21.33 67.41
N ILE A 956 9.35 21.48 67.21
CA ILE A 956 8.79 22.25 66.10
C ILE A 956 9.20 23.73 66.20
N ALA A 957 9.30 24.28 67.41
CA ALA A 957 9.69 25.67 67.65
C ALA A 957 11.14 25.95 67.25
N ASP A 958 12.08 25.05 67.57
CA ASP A 958 13.49 25.19 67.15
C ASP A 958 13.58 25.22 65.63
N ARG A 959 12.84 24.33 64.97
CA ARG A 959 12.81 24.28 63.50
C ARG A 959 12.26 25.58 62.90
N GLU A 960 11.17 26.11 63.43
CA GLU A 960 10.59 27.38 62.97
C GLU A 960 11.55 28.56 63.23
N ALA A 961 12.30 28.54 64.33
CA ALA A 961 13.37 29.50 64.60
C ALA A 961 14.52 29.40 63.57
N VAL A 962 14.96 28.20 63.18
CA VAL A 962 15.98 28.02 62.13
C VAL A 962 15.45 28.43 60.74
N GLU A 963 14.16 28.23 60.46
CA GLU A 963 13.54 28.71 59.22
C GLU A 963 13.38 30.25 59.18
N GLU A 964 13.21 30.90 60.32
CA GLU A 964 13.25 32.36 60.50
C GLU A 964 14.69 32.91 60.37
N GLU A 965 15.67 32.25 61.00
CA GLU A 965 17.06 32.67 61.01
C GLU A 965 17.71 32.55 59.62
N ALA A 966 17.45 31.45 58.90
CA ALA A 966 17.88 31.29 57.51
C ALA A 966 17.33 32.39 56.59
N ARG A 967 16.13 32.93 56.88
CA ARG A 967 15.55 34.07 56.15
C ARG A 967 16.28 35.37 56.47
N LYS A 968 16.64 35.59 57.74
CA LYS A 968 17.44 36.75 58.20
C LYS A 968 18.86 36.74 57.63
N MET A 969 19.43 35.54 57.43
CA MET A 969 20.72 35.33 56.75
C MET A 969 20.66 35.54 55.22
N GLY A 970 19.50 35.89 54.65
CA GLY A 970 19.37 36.17 53.22
C GLY A 970 19.47 34.95 52.31
N LEU A 971 19.39 33.72 52.85
CA LEU A 971 19.52 32.49 52.06
C LEU A 971 18.40 32.38 51.00
N PRO A 972 18.72 31.89 49.77
CA PRO A 972 17.76 31.83 48.68
C PRO A 972 16.61 30.87 49.00
N THR A 973 15.43 31.10 48.42
CA THR A 973 14.18 30.38 48.78
C THR A 973 14.22 28.86 48.57
N ASN A 974 15.23 28.34 47.87
CA ASN A 974 15.52 26.92 47.70
C ASN A 974 16.53 26.33 48.71
N TRP A 975 17.03 27.09 49.70
CA TRP A 975 18.11 26.66 50.60
C TRP A 975 17.85 25.31 51.27
N LYS A 976 16.60 24.99 51.61
CA LYS A 976 16.19 23.69 52.18
C LYS A 976 16.51 22.49 51.27
N LYS A 977 16.68 22.70 49.96
CA LYS A 977 17.17 21.68 49.02
C LYS A 977 18.70 21.59 48.95
N LEU A 978 19.40 22.67 49.27
CA LEU A 978 20.87 22.75 49.28
C LEU A 978 21.45 22.19 50.58
N VAL A 979 20.78 22.39 51.72
CA VAL A 979 21.17 21.81 53.01
C VAL A 979 20.79 20.32 53.13
N ARG A 980 19.72 19.87 52.46
CA ARG A 980 19.19 18.49 52.61
C ARG A 980 20.22 17.36 52.35
N PRO A 981 21.14 17.43 51.38
CA PRO A 981 22.19 16.42 51.19
C PRO A 981 23.29 16.44 52.24
N LEU A 982 23.33 17.47 53.11
CA LEU A 982 24.34 17.67 54.15
C LEU A 982 23.85 17.24 55.54
N LEU A 983 22.60 16.80 55.66
CA LEU A 983 22.01 16.27 56.90
C LEU A 983 22.08 14.73 56.87
N ASP A 984 22.30 14.12 58.03
CA ASP A 984 22.29 12.65 58.13
C ASP A 984 20.87 12.05 58.05
N ALA A 985 20.81 10.72 57.88
CA ALA A 985 19.55 10.00 57.71
C ALA A 985 18.64 10.06 58.94
N GLU A 986 19.20 10.18 60.14
CA GLU A 986 18.48 10.21 61.42
C GLU A 986 17.82 11.58 61.63
N THR A 987 18.58 12.66 61.43
CA THR A 987 18.08 14.04 61.41
C THR A 987 17.01 14.23 60.32
N LEU A 988 17.20 13.65 59.13
CA LEU A 988 16.20 13.68 58.06
C LEU A 988 14.93 12.88 58.40
N ALA A 989 15.04 11.80 59.18
CA ALA A 989 13.88 11.07 59.70
C ALA A 989 13.17 11.88 60.81
N PHE A 990 13.90 12.52 61.70
CA PHE A 990 13.39 13.32 62.81
C PHE A 990 12.68 14.61 62.34
N LEU A 991 13.30 15.37 61.44
CA LEU A 991 12.66 16.55 60.82
C LEU A 991 11.40 16.19 60.02
N LYS A 992 11.29 14.93 59.58
CA LYS A 992 10.10 14.36 58.92
C LYS A 992 9.05 13.86 59.92
N SER A 993 9.43 13.29 61.06
CA SER A 993 8.48 12.90 62.11
C SER A 993 7.82 14.13 62.73
N LEU A 994 8.58 15.17 63.08
CA LEU A 994 8.05 16.47 63.54
C LEU A 994 6.99 17.05 62.58
N LYS A 995 7.20 16.91 61.27
CA LYS A 995 6.22 17.34 60.26
C LYS A 995 4.97 16.46 60.24
N ASN A 996 5.12 15.15 60.41
CA ASN A 996 3.99 14.22 60.45
C ASN A 996 3.14 14.45 61.72
N THR A 997 3.75 14.75 62.87
CA THR A 997 3.04 15.13 64.10
C THR A 997 2.20 16.40 63.89
N GLN A 998 2.71 17.39 63.16
CA GLN A 998 1.96 18.58 62.74
C GLN A 998 0.78 18.28 61.78
N THR A 999 0.69 17.05 61.24
CA THR A 999 -0.30 16.63 60.23
C THR A 999 -1.27 15.55 60.75
N GLN A 1000 -1.06 14.99 61.95
CA GLN A 1000 -1.82 13.86 62.50
C GLN A 1000 -3.19 14.21 63.13
N SER A 1001 -3.68 15.44 62.95
CA SER A 1001 -5.01 15.88 63.39
C SER A 1001 -6.16 15.46 62.47
N ILE A 1002 -5.88 14.80 61.34
CA ILE A 1002 -6.86 14.20 60.42
C ILE A 1002 -6.39 12.78 60.05
N SER A 1003 -7.34 11.86 59.82
CA SER A 1003 -7.15 10.40 59.92
C SER A 1003 -6.32 9.72 58.81
N THR A 1004 -5.75 8.57 59.21
CA THR A 1004 -4.94 7.58 58.47
C THR A 1004 -5.82 6.67 57.58
N ILE A 1005 -5.33 5.75 56.71
CA ILE A 1005 -4.18 4.81 56.74
C ILE A 1005 -3.54 4.66 55.33
N PRO A 1006 -2.21 4.44 55.21
CA PRO A 1006 -1.49 4.35 53.92
C PRO A 1006 -1.26 2.92 53.41
N VAL A 1007 -0.77 2.80 52.16
CA VAL A 1007 -0.23 1.57 51.55
C VAL A 1007 1.24 1.77 51.20
N GLN A 1008 2.10 0.81 51.55
CA GLN A 1008 3.53 0.80 51.16
C GLN A 1008 3.75 0.11 49.80
N LYS A 1009 4.87 0.43 49.15
CA LYS A 1009 5.41 -0.29 47.99
C LYS A 1009 6.78 -0.85 48.32
N GLN A 1010 7.05 -2.09 47.91
CA GLN A 1010 8.39 -2.62 47.73
C GLN A 1010 8.68 -2.84 46.23
N LEU A 1011 9.94 -3.09 45.91
CA LEU A 1011 10.46 -3.37 44.58
C LEU A 1011 10.63 -4.88 44.39
N THR A 1012 10.48 -5.37 43.16
CA THR A 1012 10.87 -6.73 42.75
C THR A 1012 11.76 -6.66 41.52
N SER A 1013 12.68 -7.62 41.42
CA SER A 1013 13.72 -7.72 40.37
C SER A 1013 13.37 -8.78 39.33
N SER A 1014 13.84 -8.58 38.09
CA SER A 1014 13.66 -9.51 36.97
C SER A 1014 14.73 -10.60 36.89
N PHE A 1015 14.33 -11.82 36.53
CA PHE A 1015 15.21 -12.88 36.00
C PHE A 1015 15.03 -13.01 34.48
N ILE A 1016 15.96 -13.71 33.80
CA ILE A 1016 16.02 -13.88 32.34
C ILE A 1016 16.10 -15.37 32.01
N ALA A 1017 15.38 -15.82 30.97
CA ALA A 1017 15.40 -17.20 30.48
C ALA A 1017 16.49 -17.44 29.41
N PRO A 1018 16.98 -18.68 29.19
CA PRO A 1018 18.19 -18.94 28.38
C PRO A 1018 18.11 -18.56 26.90
N ASN A 1019 16.91 -18.39 26.36
CA ASN A 1019 16.62 -18.04 24.97
C ASN A 1019 16.46 -16.53 24.71
N GLY A 1020 16.64 -15.67 25.73
CA GLY A 1020 16.79 -14.22 25.56
C GLY A 1020 15.50 -13.41 25.30
N GLU A 1021 14.35 -14.05 25.12
CA GLU A 1021 13.07 -13.36 24.97
C GLU A 1021 12.48 -12.89 26.31
N ALA A 1022 11.97 -11.65 26.34
CA ALA A 1022 11.36 -11.05 27.53
C ALA A 1022 9.85 -11.33 27.59
N LEU A 1023 9.47 -12.50 28.13
CA LEU A 1023 8.07 -12.81 28.42
C LEU A 1023 7.53 -11.92 29.55
N VAL A 1024 6.44 -11.20 29.29
CA VAL A 1024 5.78 -10.31 30.26
C VAL A 1024 4.56 -11.01 30.86
N GLU A 1025 4.76 -11.77 31.93
CA GLU A 1025 3.70 -12.48 32.64
C GLU A 1025 2.67 -11.53 33.30
N LEU A 1026 1.39 -11.89 33.27
CA LEU A 1026 0.33 -11.09 33.88
C LEU A 1026 0.20 -11.38 35.39
N LEU A 1027 1.16 -10.87 36.16
CA LEU A 1027 1.28 -11.11 37.60
C LEU A 1027 0.15 -10.46 38.43
N VAL A 1028 -0.63 -11.31 39.12
CA VAL A 1028 -1.70 -10.90 40.03
C VAL A 1028 -1.41 -11.31 41.47
N ASP A 1029 -0.90 -10.35 42.24
CA ASP A 1029 -0.85 -10.41 43.71
C ASP A 1029 -2.27 -10.53 44.30
N LYS A 1030 -2.47 -11.57 45.12
CA LYS A 1030 -3.75 -11.94 45.76
C LYS A 1030 -4.06 -11.13 47.02
N GLY A 1031 -3.10 -10.35 47.54
CA GLY A 1031 -3.23 -9.57 48.77
C GLY A 1031 -2.73 -10.27 50.05
N ASN A 1032 -2.41 -11.57 49.97
CA ASN A 1032 -1.75 -12.34 51.04
C ASN A 1032 -0.21 -12.39 50.88
N GLY A 1033 0.34 -11.77 49.84
CA GLY A 1033 1.76 -11.84 49.46
C GLY A 1033 2.08 -12.86 48.36
N GLU A 1034 1.16 -13.77 48.03
CA GLU A 1034 1.29 -14.66 46.87
C GLU A 1034 0.97 -13.92 45.58
N THR A 1035 1.73 -14.22 44.52
CA THR A 1035 1.47 -13.71 43.16
C THR A 1035 1.09 -14.86 42.24
N LEU A 1036 -0.10 -14.77 41.65
CA LEU A 1036 -0.62 -15.72 40.67
C LEU A 1036 -0.20 -15.30 39.26
N VAL A 1037 0.39 -16.21 38.49
CA VAL A 1037 0.58 -16.07 37.04
C VAL A 1037 -0.74 -16.42 36.37
N LEU A 1038 -1.27 -15.52 35.53
CA LEU A 1038 -2.48 -15.77 34.74
C LEU A 1038 -2.15 -15.88 33.25
N PRO A 1039 -2.95 -16.62 32.44
CA PRO A 1039 -2.75 -16.70 31.00
C PRO A 1039 -2.77 -15.32 30.32
N LEU A 1040 -1.98 -15.17 29.26
CA LEU A 1040 -1.80 -13.87 28.57
C LEU A 1040 -3.11 -13.34 27.95
N GLU A 1041 -4.02 -14.24 27.58
CA GLU A 1041 -5.21 -13.95 26.79
C GLU A 1041 -6.44 -13.61 27.63
N TYR A 1042 -6.35 -12.54 28.42
CA TYR A 1042 -7.53 -11.92 29.03
C TYR A 1042 -8.41 -11.28 27.94
N PRO A 1043 -9.72 -11.63 27.81
CA PRO A 1043 -10.60 -11.19 26.72
C PRO A 1043 -11.10 -9.74 26.84
N GLY A 1044 -10.19 -8.82 27.17
CA GLY A 1044 -10.40 -7.37 27.22
C GLY A 1044 -9.61 -6.63 26.14
N SER A 1045 -10.18 -5.54 25.63
CA SER A 1045 -9.56 -4.72 24.59
C SER A 1045 -8.20 -4.17 25.04
N ARG A 1046 -7.16 -4.40 24.21
CA ARG A 1046 -5.75 -4.08 24.52
C ARG A 1046 -5.59 -2.59 24.86
N GLY A 1047 -5.39 -2.29 26.14
CA GLY A 1047 -5.40 -0.95 26.70
C GLY A 1047 -4.80 -0.88 28.10
N TYR A 1048 -4.56 0.35 28.57
CA TYR A 1048 -3.75 0.66 29.76
C TYR A 1048 -4.45 0.36 31.11
N GLY A 1049 -4.89 -0.89 31.30
CA GLY A 1049 -5.68 -1.34 32.45
C GLY A 1049 -5.74 -2.85 32.71
N GLN A 1050 -5.16 -3.71 31.86
CA GLN A 1050 -5.28 -5.18 31.96
C GLN A 1050 -4.81 -5.79 33.28
N THR A 1051 -3.92 -5.16 34.05
CA THR A 1051 -3.51 -5.66 35.39
C THR A 1051 -4.46 -5.27 36.53
N LYS A 1052 -5.49 -4.44 36.25
CA LYS A 1052 -6.47 -3.96 37.24
C LYS A 1052 -7.87 -4.54 37.03
N GLU A 1053 -8.32 -4.66 35.78
CA GLU A 1053 -9.68 -5.16 35.49
C GLU A 1053 -9.93 -6.58 36.06
N PRO A 1054 -9.03 -7.57 35.87
CA PRO A 1054 -9.18 -8.90 36.48
C PRO A 1054 -9.21 -8.86 38.02
N ARG A 1055 -8.41 -7.98 38.65
CA ARG A 1055 -8.36 -7.82 40.11
C ARG A 1055 -9.67 -7.25 40.67
N GLU A 1056 -10.28 -6.29 39.98
CA GLU A 1056 -11.56 -5.70 40.39
C GLU A 1056 -12.76 -6.64 40.13
N ILE A 1057 -12.70 -7.48 39.09
CA ILE A 1057 -13.66 -8.58 38.89
C ILE A 1057 -13.50 -9.61 40.02
N ALA A 1058 -12.27 -10.09 40.28
CA ALA A 1058 -11.99 -11.09 41.31
C ALA A 1058 -12.49 -10.65 42.70
N LYS A 1059 -12.20 -9.41 43.13
CA LYS A 1059 -12.75 -8.85 44.38
C LYS A 1059 -14.28 -8.88 44.44
N LYS A 1060 -14.96 -8.64 43.32
CA LYS A 1060 -16.42 -8.64 43.24
C LYS A 1060 -17.02 -10.04 43.23
N LEU A 1061 -16.31 -11.02 42.69
CA LEU A 1061 -16.65 -12.44 42.79
C LEU A 1061 -16.41 -12.99 44.21
N VAL A 1062 -15.35 -12.54 44.91
CA VAL A 1062 -15.15 -12.85 46.34
C VAL A 1062 -16.27 -12.25 47.21
N ALA A 1063 -16.73 -11.05 46.88
CA ALA A 1063 -17.79 -10.34 47.61
C ALA A 1063 -19.22 -10.62 47.10
N ILE A 1064 -19.42 -11.67 46.30
CA ILE A 1064 -20.72 -11.99 45.70
C ILE A 1064 -21.66 -12.57 46.76
N GLN A 1065 -22.91 -12.11 46.80
CA GLN A 1065 -23.91 -12.63 47.76
C GLN A 1065 -25.17 -13.15 47.06
N SER A 1066 -25.46 -12.70 45.84
CA SER A 1066 -26.67 -13.07 45.10
C SER A 1066 -26.44 -13.24 43.59
N VAL A 1067 -27.40 -13.87 42.92
CA VAL A 1067 -27.48 -13.91 41.44
C VAL A 1067 -27.53 -12.50 40.84
N ASN A 1068 -28.13 -11.53 41.54
CA ASN A 1068 -28.19 -10.14 41.08
C ASN A 1068 -26.80 -9.46 41.07
N ASP A 1069 -25.91 -9.85 41.99
CA ASP A 1069 -24.52 -9.37 41.98
C ASP A 1069 -23.75 -9.94 40.78
N TRP A 1070 -24.00 -11.21 40.41
CA TRP A 1070 -23.44 -11.81 39.20
C TRP A 1070 -23.89 -11.07 37.94
N GLU A 1071 -25.20 -10.83 37.79
CA GLU A 1071 -25.72 -10.07 36.65
C GLU A 1071 -25.17 -8.64 36.62
N ALA A 1072 -25.00 -7.97 37.77
CA ALA A 1072 -24.36 -6.66 37.84
C ALA A 1072 -22.85 -6.68 37.47
N ILE A 1073 -22.14 -7.78 37.78
CA ILE A 1073 -20.75 -7.98 37.35
C ILE A 1073 -20.71 -8.21 35.84
N LYS A 1074 -21.54 -9.11 35.30
CA LYS A 1074 -21.63 -9.37 33.85
C LYS A 1074 -22.01 -8.13 33.05
N GLN A 1075 -23.02 -7.38 33.48
CA GLN A 1075 -23.46 -6.16 32.81
C GLN A 1075 -22.35 -5.09 32.78
N LYS A 1076 -21.50 -5.04 33.81
CA LYS A 1076 -20.44 -4.03 33.92
C LYS A 1076 -19.13 -4.41 33.22
N TYR A 1077 -18.75 -5.69 33.23
CA TYR A 1077 -17.43 -6.16 32.77
C TYR A 1077 -17.49 -7.13 31.57
N GLY A 1078 -18.67 -7.64 31.23
CA GLY A 1078 -18.87 -8.66 30.21
C GLY A 1078 -18.80 -10.09 30.78
N GLU A 1079 -19.69 -10.97 30.31
CA GLU A 1079 -19.81 -12.35 30.77
C GLU A 1079 -18.52 -13.16 30.53
N LEU A 1080 -17.99 -13.16 29.31
CA LEU A 1080 -16.73 -13.83 28.95
C LEU A 1080 -15.55 -13.44 29.86
N ARG A 1081 -15.40 -12.15 30.21
CA ARG A 1081 -14.32 -11.69 31.11
C ARG A 1081 -14.56 -12.12 32.55
N SER A 1082 -15.81 -12.08 32.99
CA SER A 1082 -16.22 -12.49 34.34
C SER A 1082 -16.01 -13.99 34.54
N LEU A 1083 -16.38 -14.81 33.54
CA LEU A 1083 -16.15 -16.25 33.49
C LEU A 1083 -14.66 -16.60 33.36
N TRP A 1084 -13.87 -15.85 32.60
CA TRP A 1084 -12.42 -16.05 32.51
C TRP A 1084 -11.74 -15.84 33.86
N VAL A 1085 -12.08 -14.76 34.58
CA VAL A 1085 -11.55 -14.52 35.93
C VAL A 1085 -12.03 -15.60 36.91
N TRP A 1086 -13.30 -16.01 36.83
CA TRP A 1086 -13.81 -17.12 37.62
C TRP A 1086 -13.03 -18.43 37.38
N ARG A 1087 -12.76 -18.79 36.11
CA ARG A 1087 -12.03 -20.00 35.72
C ARG A 1087 -10.55 -20.01 36.14
N TRP A 1088 -9.86 -18.88 36.06
CA TRP A 1088 -8.39 -18.82 36.23
C TRP A 1088 -7.90 -18.23 37.56
N TYR A 1089 -8.73 -17.47 38.28
CA TYR A 1089 -8.34 -16.86 39.57
C TYR A 1089 -8.70 -17.74 40.79
N PHE A 1090 -9.77 -18.53 40.69
CA PHE A 1090 -10.30 -19.35 41.78
C PHE A 1090 -9.92 -20.82 41.58
N ASN A 1091 -9.61 -21.51 42.68
CA ASN A 1091 -9.47 -22.98 42.65
C ASN A 1091 -10.84 -23.63 42.51
N GLU A 1092 -10.86 -24.90 42.10
CA GLU A 1092 -12.08 -25.66 41.82
C GLU A 1092 -13.12 -25.62 42.97
N SER A 1093 -12.69 -25.74 44.23
CA SER A 1093 -13.58 -25.71 45.38
C SER A 1093 -14.26 -24.34 45.56
N ASP A 1094 -13.53 -23.26 45.36
CA ASP A 1094 -14.09 -21.90 45.45
C ASP A 1094 -14.92 -21.55 44.20
N SER A 1095 -14.55 -22.07 43.03
CA SER A 1095 -15.34 -21.95 41.80
C SER A 1095 -16.69 -22.69 41.89
N GLN A 1096 -16.73 -23.89 42.47
CA GLN A 1096 -17.97 -24.64 42.74
C GLN A 1096 -18.88 -23.89 43.73
N LYS A 1097 -18.33 -23.27 44.78
CA LYS A 1097 -19.08 -22.41 45.70
C LYS A 1097 -19.63 -21.17 45.00
N LEU A 1098 -18.83 -20.51 44.17
CA LEU A 1098 -19.28 -19.38 43.35
C LEU A 1098 -20.43 -19.79 42.42
N ALA A 1099 -20.34 -20.95 41.77
CA ALA A 1099 -21.42 -21.50 40.95
C ALA A 1099 -22.70 -21.76 41.75
N SER A 1100 -22.63 -22.15 43.03
CA SER A 1100 -23.85 -22.37 43.83
C SER A 1100 -24.58 -21.05 44.14
N VAL A 1101 -23.87 -19.94 44.35
CA VAL A 1101 -24.48 -18.60 44.48
C VAL A 1101 -25.02 -18.11 43.13
N ILE A 1102 -24.20 -18.21 42.07
CA ILE A 1102 -24.55 -17.77 40.70
C ILE A 1102 -25.78 -18.52 40.15
N THR A 1103 -25.97 -19.79 40.52
CA THR A 1103 -27.15 -20.60 40.12
C THR A 1103 -28.31 -20.53 41.11
N GLY A 1104 -28.27 -19.65 42.12
CA GLY A 1104 -29.34 -19.47 43.09
C GLY A 1104 -29.56 -20.66 44.03
N LYS A 1105 -28.59 -21.57 44.14
CA LYS A 1105 -28.63 -22.76 45.01
C LYS A 1105 -28.11 -22.49 46.44
N CYS A 1106 -27.52 -21.32 46.67
CA CYS A 1106 -27.10 -20.84 47.99
C CYS A 1106 -27.24 -19.31 48.04
N GLU A 1107 -27.87 -18.77 49.11
CA GLU A 1107 -28.18 -17.34 49.23
C GLU A 1107 -27.09 -16.50 49.91
N GLN A 1108 -26.01 -17.12 50.40
CA GLN A 1108 -24.87 -16.39 50.96
C GLN A 1108 -23.59 -17.24 50.98
N LEU A 1109 -22.45 -16.59 50.76
CA LEU A 1109 -21.14 -17.23 50.77
C LEU A 1109 -20.11 -16.34 51.46
N TYR A 1110 -19.18 -16.96 52.21
CA TYR A 1110 -18.04 -16.29 52.79
C TYR A 1110 -16.76 -17.02 52.40
N LEU A 1111 -16.01 -16.46 51.46
CA LEU A 1111 -14.72 -16.99 51.00
C LEU A 1111 -13.60 -16.42 51.86
N ASP A 1112 -13.26 -17.10 52.96
CA ASP A 1112 -12.02 -16.79 53.68
C ASP A 1112 -10.80 -17.30 52.88
N LEU A 1113 -10.07 -16.35 52.30
CA LEU A 1113 -8.86 -16.60 51.52
C LEU A 1113 -7.56 -16.50 52.34
N ASN A 1114 -7.64 -16.21 53.65
CA ASN A 1114 -6.46 -15.96 54.48
C ASN A 1114 -5.86 -17.22 55.14
N SER A 1115 -6.50 -18.39 54.99
CA SER A 1115 -6.30 -19.56 55.86
C SER A 1115 -5.79 -20.82 55.14
N ARG A 1116 -4.98 -20.68 54.09
CA ARG A 1116 -4.38 -21.82 53.36
C ARG A 1116 -2.91 -21.59 52.98
N THR A 1117 -2.08 -22.60 53.18
CA THR A 1117 -0.71 -22.73 52.66
C THR A 1117 -0.67 -23.83 51.60
N PHE A 1118 0.17 -23.66 50.57
CA PHE A 1118 0.26 -24.61 49.46
C PHE A 1118 1.40 -25.61 49.69
N SER A 1119 1.05 -26.89 49.87
CA SER A 1119 1.94 -28.03 49.73
C SER A 1119 1.29 -29.05 48.78
N ASP A 1120 2.10 -29.98 48.29
CA ASP A 1120 1.66 -31.21 47.62
C ASP A 1120 1.00 -31.05 46.24
N LYS A 1121 1.81 -30.61 45.26
CA LYS A 1121 1.87 -31.24 43.90
C LYS A 1121 3.05 -30.72 43.07
N VAL A 1122 4.24 -31.29 43.28
CA VAL A 1122 5.38 -31.23 42.35
C VAL A 1122 5.98 -32.64 42.20
N SER A 1123 5.17 -33.54 41.62
CA SER A 1123 5.56 -34.91 41.27
C SER A 1123 4.50 -35.52 40.35
N GLN A 1124 4.93 -36.45 39.48
CA GLN A 1124 4.08 -37.26 38.58
C GLN A 1124 3.35 -36.49 37.45
N PHE A 1125 4.09 -36.22 36.38
CA PHE A 1125 3.60 -36.59 35.05
C PHE A 1125 3.66 -38.12 34.93
N PRO A 1126 2.67 -38.76 34.28
CA PRO A 1126 2.88 -39.95 33.47
C PRO A 1126 2.46 -39.72 32.01
N GLU A 1127 3.09 -40.47 31.11
CA GLU A 1127 2.69 -40.63 29.72
C GLU A 1127 1.62 -41.75 29.60
N GLU A 1128 1.35 -42.17 28.35
CA GLU A 1128 0.46 -43.25 27.92
C GLU A 1128 -1.05 -42.97 27.97
N ALA A 1129 -1.72 -43.37 26.89
CA ALA A 1129 -3.16 -43.25 26.69
C ALA A 1129 -3.81 -44.64 26.71
N HIS A 1130 -5.02 -44.75 27.25
CA HIS A 1130 -6.17 -45.44 26.65
C HIS A 1130 -7.39 -45.41 27.57
N SER A 1131 -8.57 -45.64 26.97
CA SER A 1131 -9.86 -45.94 27.63
C SER A 1131 -10.42 -44.93 28.64
N ASN A 1132 -11.41 -44.15 28.17
CA ASN A 1132 -12.59 -43.84 29.01
C ASN A 1132 -13.87 -43.74 28.15
N LYS A 1133 -14.31 -44.88 27.61
CA LYS A 1133 -15.64 -45.05 26.98
C LYS A 1133 -16.75 -45.14 28.05
N GLU A 1134 -16.92 -44.14 28.91
CA GLU A 1134 -18.07 -44.14 29.84
C GLU A 1134 -18.42 -42.76 30.46
N PHE A 1135 -18.74 -41.76 29.63
CA PHE A 1135 -19.47 -40.56 30.12
C PHE A 1135 -20.50 -39.96 29.13
N LEU A 1136 -21.10 -40.81 28.27
CA LEU A 1136 -22.23 -40.44 27.41
C LEU A 1136 -23.51 -41.19 27.81
N SER A 1137 -23.94 -41.01 29.06
CA SER A 1137 -25.31 -41.33 29.48
C SER A 1137 -25.82 -40.30 30.51
N SER A 1138 -27.10 -39.94 30.40
CA SER A 1138 -27.87 -39.14 31.37
C SER A 1138 -27.53 -37.64 31.58
N THR A 1139 -27.50 -36.82 30.52
CA THR A 1139 -28.23 -35.52 30.61
C THR A 1139 -29.03 -35.23 29.34
N SER A 1140 -30.32 -35.55 29.34
CA SER A 1140 -31.22 -35.29 28.20
C SER A 1140 -31.86 -33.90 28.31
N VAL A 1141 -31.35 -32.94 27.53
CA VAL A 1141 -32.08 -31.69 27.21
C VAL A 1141 -32.43 -31.73 25.72
N THR A 1142 -33.67 -32.09 25.41
CA THR A 1142 -34.15 -32.21 24.03
C THR A 1142 -34.34 -30.84 23.39
N ARG A 1143 -33.47 -30.49 22.44
CA ARG A 1143 -33.69 -29.47 21.41
C ARG A 1143 -33.49 -30.10 20.03
N ASP A 1144 -34.11 -29.50 19.01
CA ASP A 1144 -34.51 -30.08 17.73
C ASP A 1144 -33.66 -31.21 17.11
N CYS A 1145 -34.34 -32.35 16.89
CA CYS A 1145 -33.81 -33.60 16.32
C CYS A 1145 -33.33 -33.49 14.84
N LYS A 1146 -33.27 -32.29 14.25
CA LYS A 1146 -33.02 -32.11 12.81
C LYS A 1146 -31.56 -32.16 12.40
N HIS A 1147 -30.64 -31.75 13.28
CA HIS A 1147 -29.22 -31.55 12.93
C HIS A 1147 -28.26 -32.53 13.63
N SER A 1148 -28.77 -33.39 14.53
CA SER A 1148 -27.94 -34.37 15.26
C SER A 1148 -27.16 -35.29 14.32
N THR A 1149 -27.76 -35.73 13.21
CA THR A 1149 -27.09 -36.56 12.19
C THR A 1149 -25.93 -35.81 11.52
N SER A 1150 -26.10 -34.52 11.22
CA SER A 1150 -25.08 -33.67 10.60
C SER A 1150 -23.90 -33.43 11.55
N ILE A 1151 -24.19 -33.08 12.81
CA ILE A 1151 -23.17 -32.86 13.86
C ILE A 1151 -22.37 -34.15 14.11
N ASN A 1152 -23.04 -35.29 14.25
CA ASN A 1152 -22.37 -36.58 14.45
C ASN A 1152 -21.48 -36.97 13.24
N TRP A 1153 -21.93 -36.70 12.00
CA TRP A 1153 -21.14 -36.95 10.79
C TRP A 1153 -19.89 -36.06 10.71
N LEU A 1154 -20.01 -34.80 11.13
CA LEU A 1154 -18.93 -33.82 11.17
C LEU A 1154 -17.89 -34.17 12.23
N ILE A 1155 -18.32 -34.51 13.44
CA ILE A 1155 -17.43 -34.95 14.53
C ILE A 1155 -16.70 -36.24 14.13
N SER A 1156 -17.41 -37.23 13.60
CA SER A 1156 -16.77 -38.45 13.06
C SER A 1156 -15.79 -38.13 11.93
N PHE A 1157 -16.09 -37.18 11.03
CA PHE A 1157 -15.14 -36.80 9.98
C PHE A 1157 -13.90 -36.08 10.54
N LEU A 1158 -14.03 -35.30 11.62
CA LEU A 1158 -12.89 -34.73 12.33
C LEU A 1158 -12.05 -35.82 13.00
N GLU A 1159 -12.67 -36.77 13.71
CA GLU A 1159 -12.00 -37.92 14.32
C GLU A 1159 -11.23 -38.75 13.27
N ASP A 1160 -11.81 -38.97 12.09
CA ASP A 1160 -11.19 -39.68 10.96
C ASP A 1160 -9.97 -38.93 10.38
N LEU A 1161 -9.92 -37.60 10.48
CA LEU A 1161 -8.77 -36.78 10.07
C LEU A 1161 -7.69 -36.73 11.16
N GLU A 1162 -8.10 -36.75 12.43
CA GLU A 1162 -7.22 -36.77 13.61
C GLU A 1162 -6.60 -38.15 13.88
N ALA A 1163 -7.07 -39.22 13.23
CA ALA A 1163 -6.56 -40.58 13.39
C ALA A 1163 -5.16 -40.81 12.77
N ILE A 1164 -4.77 -40.03 11.76
CA ILE A 1164 -3.44 -40.03 11.10
C ILE A 1164 -2.97 -41.44 10.65
N GLU A 1165 -3.87 -42.24 10.07
CA GLU A 1165 -3.53 -43.44 9.31
C GLU A 1165 -3.87 -43.24 7.82
N ALA A 1166 -2.85 -43.13 6.97
CA ALA A 1166 -3.01 -43.05 5.51
C ALA A 1166 -2.48 -44.36 4.86
N PRO A 1167 -3.25 -45.04 3.98
CA PRO A 1167 -4.58 -44.68 3.49
C PRO A 1167 -5.70 -44.89 4.52
N HIS A 1168 -6.68 -43.98 4.56
CA HIS A 1168 -7.80 -44.03 5.50
C HIS A 1168 -9.07 -44.59 4.82
N PRO A 1169 -9.90 -45.45 5.46
CA PRO A 1169 -11.07 -46.07 4.80
C PRO A 1169 -12.17 -45.14 4.25
N ARG A 1170 -12.16 -43.84 4.61
CA ARG A 1170 -13.03 -42.81 3.99
C ARG A 1170 -12.36 -42.04 2.84
N PHE A 1171 -11.03 -42.00 2.78
CA PHE A 1171 -10.28 -41.22 1.79
C PHE A 1171 -8.89 -41.82 1.53
N GLU A 1172 -8.71 -42.37 0.33
CA GLU A 1172 -7.45 -42.91 -0.18
C GLU A 1172 -6.79 -41.96 -1.20
N SER A 1173 -7.49 -40.91 -1.65
CA SER A 1173 -6.96 -39.89 -2.57
C SER A 1173 -7.41 -38.47 -2.22
N LYS A 1174 -6.69 -37.47 -2.75
CA LYS A 1174 -6.97 -36.03 -2.56
C LYS A 1174 -8.32 -35.62 -3.14
N GLU A 1175 -8.79 -36.26 -4.19
CA GLU A 1175 -10.12 -36.03 -4.79
C GLU A 1175 -11.25 -36.50 -3.87
N GLN A 1176 -11.10 -37.68 -3.26
CA GLN A 1176 -12.06 -38.20 -2.29
C GLN A 1176 -12.12 -37.31 -1.04
N LEU A 1177 -10.95 -36.92 -0.52
CA LEU A 1177 -10.84 -36.01 0.60
C LEU A 1177 -11.50 -34.64 0.30
N SER A 1178 -11.26 -34.08 -0.89
CA SER A 1178 -11.88 -32.82 -1.33
C SER A 1178 -13.41 -32.91 -1.44
N ALA A 1179 -13.95 -34.05 -1.87
CA ALA A 1179 -15.40 -34.29 -1.90
C ALA A 1179 -15.99 -34.34 -0.47
N LEU A 1180 -15.31 -35.00 0.47
CA LEU A 1180 -15.73 -35.03 1.88
C LEU A 1180 -15.66 -33.63 2.52
N PHE A 1181 -14.65 -32.81 2.19
CA PHE A 1181 -14.61 -31.42 2.66
C PHE A 1181 -15.74 -30.55 2.11
N GLN A 1182 -16.16 -30.75 0.86
CA GLN A 1182 -17.34 -30.05 0.32
C GLN A 1182 -18.63 -30.50 1.04
N GLN A 1183 -18.75 -31.78 1.40
CA GLN A 1183 -19.85 -32.28 2.22
C GLN A 1183 -19.80 -31.72 3.65
N ALA A 1184 -18.60 -31.60 4.24
CA ALA A 1184 -18.41 -31.01 5.57
C ALA A 1184 -18.74 -29.52 5.59
N ASP A 1185 -18.32 -28.75 4.58
CA ASP A 1185 -18.64 -27.32 4.42
C ASP A 1185 -20.15 -27.08 4.27
N LEU A 1186 -20.87 -27.97 3.57
CA LEU A 1186 -22.33 -27.91 3.46
C LEU A 1186 -23.03 -28.24 4.78
N LEU A 1187 -22.69 -29.38 5.41
CA LEU A 1187 -23.33 -29.83 6.66
C LEU A 1187 -23.04 -28.89 7.84
N SER A 1188 -21.82 -28.33 7.93
CA SER A 1188 -21.46 -27.41 9.01
C SER A 1188 -22.18 -26.07 8.89
N LYS A 1189 -22.43 -25.57 7.67
CA LYS A 1189 -23.29 -24.38 7.46
C LYS A 1189 -24.72 -24.56 7.93
N GLU A 1190 -25.23 -25.80 7.96
CA GLU A 1190 -26.59 -26.08 8.48
C GLU A 1190 -26.65 -26.20 10.01
N CYS A 1191 -25.51 -26.32 10.71
CA CYS A 1191 -25.51 -26.58 12.16
C CYS A 1191 -24.41 -25.88 12.98
N SER A 1192 -23.67 -24.93 12.40
CA SER A 1192 -22.45 -24.32 12.97
C SER A 1192 -22.55 -23.92 14.45
N ASP A 1193 -23.63 -23.24 14.85
CA ASP A 1193 -23.80 -22.78 16.23
C ASP A 1193 -23.93 -23.97 17.21
N LEU A 1194 -24.72 -24.98 16.82
CA LEU A 1194 -24.90 -26.22 17.60
C LEU A 1194 -23.68 -27.14 17.56
N LEU A 1195 -22.90 -27.09 16.47
CA LEU A 1195 -21.62 -27.80 16.35
C LEU A 1195 -20.60 -27.23 17.34
N LEU A 1196 -20.57 -25.91 17.53
CA LEU A 1196 -19.69 -25.24 18.50
C LEU A 1196 -20.18 -25.35 19.95
N ASP A 1197 -21.49 -25.52 20.20
CA ASP A 1197 -22.00 -25.91 21.53
C ASP A 1197 -21.52 -27.33 21.94
N VAL A 1198 -21.28 -28.23 20.98
CA VAL A 1198 -20.85 -29.62 21.22
C VAL A 1198 -19.32 -29.79 21.15
N CYS A 1199 -18.66 -29.08 20.24
CA CYS A 1199 -17.23 -29.16 19.96
C CYS A 1199 -16.69 -27.72 19.74
N PRO A 1200 -16.43 -26.94 20.81
CA PRO A 1200 -16.11 -25.51 20.70
C PRO A 1200 -14.80 -25.19 19.94
N ASP A 1201 -13.93 -26.19 19.82
CA ASP A 1201 -12.62 -26.16 19.18
C ASP A 1201 -12.62 -26.78 17.76
N TYR A 1202 -13.78 -27.20 17.25
CA TYR A 1202 -13.93 -27.95 16.00
C TYR A 1202 -13.14 -27.36 14.82
N TRP A 1203 -13.19 -26.04 14.61
CA TRP A 1203 -12.50 -25.38 13.50
C TRP A 1203 -10.98 -25.33 13.64
N GLU A 1204 -10.47 -25.22 14.87
CA GLU A 1204 -9.04 -25.21 15.15
C GLU A 1204 -8.45 -26.62 14.96
N ARG A 1205 -9.12 -27.63 15.51
CA ARG A 1205 -8.81 -29.05 15.33
C ARG A 1205 -8.87 -29.47 13.86
N LEU A 1206 -9.92 -29.09 13.14
CA LEU A 1206 -10.04 -29.38 11.70
C LEU A 1206 -8.91 -28.74 10.89
N SER A 1207 -8.52 -27.51 11.20
CA SER A 1207 -7.40 -26.80 10.55
C SER A 1207 -6.07 -27.54 10.76
N ILE A 1208 -5.80 -28.03 11.97
CA ILE A 1208 -4.60 -28.81 12.29
C ILE A 1208 -4.61 -30.17 11.58
N ALA A 1209 -5.74 -30.90 11.65
CA ALA A 1209 -5.88 -32.21 11.05
C ALA A 1209 -5.76 -32.17 9.51
N ILE A 1210 -6.29 -31.12 8.85
CA ILE A 1210 -6.09 -30.85 7.42
C ILE A 1210 -4.61 -30.76 7.07
N GLY A 1211 -3.82 -30.01 7.86
CA GLY A 1211 -2.38 -29.85 7.62
C GLY A 1211 -1.67 -31.20 7.59
N ASN A 1212 -1.88 -32.00 8.64
CA ASN A 1212 -1.25 -33.31 8.79
C ASN A 1212 -1.65 -34.30 7.68
N VAL A 1213 -2.93 -34.38 7.32
CA VAL A 1213 -3.42 -35.31 6.28
C VAL A 1213 -2.97 -34.90 4.87
N CYS A 1214 -2.87 -33.59 4.58
CA CYS A 1214 -2.41 -33.10 3.29
C CYS A 1214 -0.94 -33.40 2.99
N GLU A 1215 -0.09 -33.58 4.01
CA GLU A 1215 1.31 -33.99 3.86
C GLU A 1215 1.49 -35.50 3.64
N LEU A 1216 0.50 -36.31 4.02
CA LEU A 1216 0.58 -37.78 4.00
C LEU A 1216 -0.06 -38.45 2.78
N LEU A 1217 -0.95 -37.75 2.06
CA LEU A 1217 -1.54 -38.26 0.81
C LEU A 1217 -0.66 -37.91 -0.40
N PRO A 1218 -0.42 -38.86 -1.34
CA PRO A 1218 0.39 -38.64 -2.55
C PRO A 1218 -0.22 -37.61 -3.51
#